data_AF-A0A6G1FQC6-F1
#
_entry.id   AF-A0A6G1FQC6-F1
#
_cell.length_a   1.000
_cell.length_b   1.000
_cell.length_c   1.000
_cell.angle_alpha   90.00
_cell.angle_beta   90.00
_cell.angle_gamma   90.00
#
_symmetry.space_group_name_H-M   'P 1'
#
loop_
_entity.id
_entity.type
_entity.pdbx_description
1 polymer ?
#
loop_
_entity_poly.entity_id
_entity_poly.type
_entity_poly.pdbx_seq_one_letter_code
_entity_poly.pdbx_strand_id
1 'polypeptide(L)'
;ILEEIKRREDADKVLPVILTATNKEGRSPYQEELDKWENRDREDPEVTQEESEFKKSFKSLIFQKVKGIPNVSMALYGSSGNLKELCLDMSDFNQSSHNFEKFVEKLTSLDTDMDEGVDVDEDDGTLQFEDTLFFVHLPDLNYVKQPCPHKTLRTLFLWLKNKKNVKIIKKLNIPDNTINPMNPAFFGLNILNNFEIEALDWRKLDMSLDILTGGVDRGKPPKASGTRNSLKELTLYSSGNWSVLYHWISKDGLARLPNGVHEKDIHSRHLELAEEYKAYLEGRHAENKKLYENDPDTNFNYKPDIKVNAKWYYPPPPHEPEDATAHVPMHQFTGQLGPCHKFLDEQKAKRLVDDRYDVSDCDGQDEFPGTSGEAMQDPQNDEDMQHVRRLRKYAIPPVRGIDLPPPDSRIKVAIIDNGADRIRSSIGEMIAKGVSYVTADLFGSDRILPWWMVSDAHGTQMASLIGQTNPYCRLYIARVGKGRNDIDPKSAAKAVKWAIEQKVDIISMSWTTLKNDSALEKAIKDAADDSSGRATLMFCSTADEGIFSDPIYPADYGKNVVSVSATDRWGHSTSKNMRAKEVDIRIPGENIEAVGPAYIGTVTPTVSGSSVATALAAGIASLALLLLRTYNNLEDRDMRHFYTKQGIMRIFKKMDADKGGIQLSKLFPRETVDENNTRKTLAKNWNISNFPE
;
A
#
# COMPACT_ATOMS: atom_id res chain seq x y z
N ILE A 1 -50.51 -16.95 33.91
CA ILE A 1 -51.00 -16.87 32.51
C ILE A 1 -49.87 -17.04 31.50
N LEU A 2 -48.90 -16.12 31.39
CA LEU A 2 -47.79 -16.27 30.43
C LEU A 2 -46.96 -17.54 30.63
N GLU A 3 -46.62 -17.89 31.88
CA GLU A 3 -45.95 -19.16 32.21
C GLU A 3 -46.76 -20.41 31.84
N GLU A 4 -48.08 -20.29 31.79
CA GLU A 4 -48.97 -21.40 31.47
C GLU A 4 -49.15 -21.54 29.96
N ILE A 5 -49.18 -20.42 29.23
CA ILE A 5 -49.18 -20.38 27.77
C ILE A 5 -47.84 -20.89 27.21
N LYS A 6 -46.71 -20.57 27.86
CA LYS A 6 -45.39 -21.09 27.49
C LYS A 6 -45.31 -22.63 27.48
N ARG A 7 -46.17 -23.31 28.25
CA ARG A 7 -46.20 -24.79 28.36
C ARG A 7 -47.11 -25.45 27.33
N ARG A 8 -47.82 -24.68 26.48
CA ARG A 8 -48.70 -25.22 25.44
C ARG A 8 -47.92 -25.56 24.17
N GLU A 9 -48.35 -26.59 23.46
CA GLU A 9 -47.74 -26.97 22.17
C GLU A 9 -47.92 -25.90 21.07
N ASP A 10 -48.97 -25.08 21.16
CA ASP A 10 -49.25 -23.99 20.23
C ASP A 10 -48.63 -22.64 20.64
N ALA A 11 -47.77 -22.62 21.66
CA ALA A 11 -47.20 -21.40 22.24
C ALA A 11 -46.53 -20.50 21.19
N ASP A 12 -45.80 -21.05 20.22
CA ASP A 12 -45.12 -20.27 19.18
C ASP A 12 -46.06 -19.55 18.20
N LYS A 13 -47.32 -20.00 18.10
CA LYS A 13 -48.36 -19.36 17.28
C LYS A 13 -49.18 -18.36 18.09
N VAL A 14 -49.43 -18.68 19.36
CA VAL A 14 -50.36 -17.92 20.22
C VAL A 14 -49.65 -16.76 20.93
N LEU A 15 -48.41 -16.97 21.39
CA LEU A 15 -47.66 -15.94 22.12
C LEU A 15 -47.47 -14.64 21.32
N PRO A 16 -47.12 -14.65 20.03
CA PRO A 16 -46.96 -13.41 19.28
C PRO A 16 -48.25 -12.58 19.28
N VAL A 17 -49.40 -13.22 19.04
CA VAL A 17 -50.72 -12.57 18.99
C VAL A 17 -51.08 -11.94 20.34
N ILE A 18 -50.81 -12.64 21.44
CA ILE A 18 -51.10 -12.16 22.79
C ILE A 18 -50.17 -11.00 23.16
N LEU A 19 -48.88 -11.13 22.86
CA LEU A 19 -47.88 -10.10 23.20
C LEU A 19 -48.12 -8.80 22.42
N THR A 20 -48.70 -8.87 21.22
CA THR A 20 -49.05 -7.69 20.41
C THR A 20 -50.47 -7.17 20.62
N ALA A 21 -51.27 -7.83 21.47
CA ALA A 21 -52.63 -7.37 21.73
C ALA A 21 -52.61 -6.02 22.46
N THR A 22 -53.61 -5.18 22.25
CA THR A 22 -53.75 -3.93 22.99
C THR A 22 -55.08 -3.87 23.71
N ASN A 23 -55.10 -3.19 24.85
CA ASN A 23 -56.33 -2.89 25.57
C ASN A 23 -57.14 -1.79 24.82
N LYS A 24 -58.27 -1.35 25.39
CA LYS A 24 -59.12 -0.30 24.77
C LYS A 24 -58.46 1.07 24.71
N GLU A 25 -57.47 1.35 25.56
CA GLU A 25 -56.66 2.56 25.53
C GLU A 25 -55.43 2.43 24.60
N GLY A 26 -55.26 1.29 23.93
CA GLY A 26 -54.14 1.05 23.03
C GLY A 26 -52.85 0.57 23.72
N ARG A 27 -52.89 0.23 25.01
CA ARG A 27 -51.71 -0.22 25.77
C ARG A 27 -51.43 -1.71 25.59
N SER A 28 -50.16 -2.06 25.51
CA SER A 28 -49.68 -3.45 25.43
C SER A 28 -49.66 -4.15 26.80
N PRO A 29 -49.65 -5.50 26.85
CA PRO A 29 -49.48 -6.26 28.09
C PRO A 29 -48.21 -5.91 28.86
N TYR A 30 -47.15 -5.50 28.14
CA TYR A 30 -45.89 -5.09 28.76
C TYR A 30 -46.05 -3.77 29.52
N GLN A 31 -46.72 -2.78 28.93
CA GLN A 31 -46.98 -1.48 29.58
C GLN A 31 -47.92 -1.62 30.78
N GLU A 32 -48.99 -2.41 30.65
CA GLU A 32 -49.93 -2.65 31.75
C GLU A 32 -49.27 -3.30 32.98
N GLU A 33 -48.31 -4.20 32.75
CA GLU A 33 -47.55 -4.76 33.87
C GLU A 33 -46.51 -3.76 34.40
N LEU A 34 -45.91 -2.94 33.54
CA LEU A 34 -44.95 -1.91 33.95
C LEU A 34 -45.58 -0.87 34.90
N ASP A 35 -46.78 -0.38 34.60
CA ASP A 35 -47.50 0.58 35.45
C ASP A 35 -47.79 0.02 36.86
N LYS A 36 -47.94 -1.30 37.00
CA LYS A 36 -48.13 -1.94 38.32
C LYS A 36 -46.87 -1.90 39.18
N TRP A 37 -45.70 -1.83 38.55
CA TRP A 37 -44.42 -1.66 39.26
C TRP A 37 -44.19 -0.20 39.62
N GLU A 38 -44.59 0.75 38.77
CA GLU A 38 -44.44 2.18 39.06
C GLU A 38 -45.24 2.65 40.28
N ASN A 39 -46.33 1.95 40.62
CA ASN A 39 -47.17 2.21 41.78
C ASN A 39 -46.67 1.55 43.10
N ARG A 40 -45.47 0.93 43.12
CA ARG A 40 -44.86 0.33 44.32
C ARG A 40 -43.75 1.23 44.90
N ASP A 41 -43.43 1.07 46.19
CA ASP A 41 -42.38 1.84 46.86
C ASP A 41 -40.99 1.56 46.26
N ARG A 42 -40.40 2.59 45.63
CA ARG A 42 -39.09 2.53 44.94
C ARG A 42 -37.88 2.63 45.89
N GLU A 43 -38.11 2.89 47.17
CA GLU A 43 -37.04 2.96 48.18
C GLU A 43 -36.59 1.58 48.67
N ASP A 44 -37.33 0.51 48.34
CA ASP A 44 -36.95 -0.86 48.64
C ASP A 44 -36.01 -1.44 47.55
N PRO A 45 -34.77 -1.82 47.90
CA PRO A 45 -33.83 -2.44 46.96
C PRO A 45 -34.34 -3.75 46.35
N GLU A 46 -35.17 -4.50 47.08
CA GLU A 46 -35.70 -5.80 46.65
C GLU A 46 -36.76 -5.61 45.54
N VAL A 47 -37.63 -4.61 45.69
CA VAL A 47 -38.64 -4.24 44.68
C VAL A 47 -38.00 -3.75 43.38
N THR A 48 -36.92 -2.96 43.49
CA THR A 48 -36.18 -2.44 42.33
C THR A 48 -35.46 -3.56 41.57
N GLN A 49 -34.96 -4.57 42.28
CA GLN A 49 -34.31 -5.73 41.68
C GLN A 49 -35.33 -6.63 40.95
N GLU A 50 -36.48 -6.92 41.57
CA GLU A 50 -37.55 -7.71 40.96
C GLU A 50 -38.11 -7.05 39.68
N GLU A 51 -38.30 -5.73 39.69
CA GLU A 51 -38.75 -4.97 38.52
C GLU A 51 -37.75 -5.09 37.35
N SER A 52 -36.45 -5.00 37.64
CA SER A 52 -35.38 -5.14 36.65
C SER A 52 -35.34 -6.55 36.04
N GLU A 53 -35.51 -7.58 36.87
CA GLU A 53 -35.59 -8.97 36.43
C GLU A 53 -36.85 -9.24 35.59
N PHE A 54 -37.99 -8.67 35.97
CA PHE A 54 -39.22 -8.70 35.19
C PHE A 54 -39.02 -8.05 33.81
N LYS A 55 -38.54 -6.80 33.76
CA LYS A 55 -38.27 -6.08 32.50
C LYS A 55 -37.37 -6.90 31.58
N LYS A 56 -36.28 -7.44 32.12
CA LYS A 56 -35.33 -8.25 31.37
C LYS A 56 -35.96 -9.53 30.82
N SER A 57 -36.71 -10.27 31.64
CA SER A 57 -37.32 -11.55 31.24
C SER A 57 -38.46 -11.36 30.23
N PHE A 58 -39.28 -10.34 30.39
CA PHE A 58 -40.42 -10.07 29.50
C PHE A 58 -39.97 -9.52 28.15
N LYS A 59 -39.04 -8.55 28.13
CA LYS A 59 -38.45 -8.07 26.88
C LYS A 59 -37.78 -9.21 26.12
N SER A 60 -36.99 -10.05 26.80
CA SER A 60 -36.37 -11.22 26.19
C SER A 60 -37.40 -12.13 25.52
N LEU A 61 -38.56 -12.37 26.18
CA LEU A 61 -39.65 -13.15 25.61
C LEU A 61 -40.24 -12.51 24.35
N ILE A 62 -40.51 -11.20 24.37
CA ILE A 62 -41.01 -10.45 23.20
C ILE A 62 -40.02 -10.57 22.04
N PHE A 63 -38.75 -10.26 22.29
CA PHE A 63 -37.69 -10.29 21.27
C PHE A 63 -37.44 -11.71 20.73
N GLN A 64 -37.75 -12.77 21.48
CA GLN A 64 -37.60 -14.15 21.03
C GLN A 64 -38.80 -14.64 20.21
N LYS A 65 -40.03 -14.29 20.62
CA LYS A 65 -41.26 -14.87 20.07
C LYS A 65 -41.92 -13.99 19.02
N VAL A 66 -41.84 -12.67 19.12
CA VAL A 66 -42.46 -11.75 18.17
C VAL A 66 -41.50 -11.47 17.02
N LYS A 67 -41.98 -11.66 15.78
CA LYS A 67 -41.22 -11.36 14.55
C LYS A 67 -41.76 -10.10 13.88
N GLY A 68 -40.83 -9.31 13.33
CA GLY A 68 -41.13 -8.06 12.63
C GLY A 68 -41.09 -6.85 13.57
N ILE A 69 -40.37 -5.80 13.15
CA ILE A 69 -40.17 -4.56 13.93
C ILE A 69 -41.51 -3.90 14.31
N PRO A 70 -42.52 -3.77 13.42
CA PRO A 70 -43.80 -3.15 13.79
C PRO A 70 -44.53 -3.93 14.90
N ASN A 71 -44.47 -5.26 14.87
CA ASN A 71 -45.12 -6.10 15.87
C ASN A 71 -44.40 -6.02 17.22
N VAL A 72 -43.07 -5.95 17.22
CA VAL A 72 -42.29 -5.82 18.46
C VAL A 72 -42.49 -4.44 19.07
N SER A 73 -42.53 -3.40 18.24
CA SER A 73 -42.89 -2.05 18.67
C SER A 73 -44.29 -2.03 19.30
N MET A 74 -45.28 -2.65 18.67
CA MET A 74 -46.63 -2.80 19.22
C MET A 74 -46.63 -3.57 20.55
N ALA A 75 -45.83 -4.63 20.68
CA ALA A 75 -45.75 -5.42 21.91
C ALA A 75 -45.07 -4.69 23.08
N LEU A 76 -44.19 -3.72 22.80
CA LEU A 76 -43.47 -2.94 23.82
C LEU A 76 -44.19 -1.63 24.16
N TYR A 77 -44.78 -0.95 23.18
CA TYR A 77 -45.31 0.41 23.34
C TYR A 77 -46.81 0.54 23.03
N GLY A 78 -47.45 -0.52 22.55
CA GLY A 78 -48.84 -0.46 22.13
C GLY A 78 -49.03 0.51 20.96
N SER A 79 -50.24 1.05 20.84
CA SER A 79 -50.64 2.02 19.80
C SER A 79 -50.50 3.49 20.24
N SER A 80 -50.15 3.74 21.51
CA SER A 80 -50.20 5.08 22.11
C SER A 80 -48.99 5.43 22.99
N GLY A 81 -47.97 4.57 23.05
CA GLY A 81 -46.77 4.80 23.86
C GLY A 81 -45.66 5.57 23.14
N ASN A 82 -44.73 6.13 23.92
CA ASN A 82 -43.52 6.75 23.41
C ASN A 82 -42.63 5.70 22.74
N LEU A 83 -42.58 5.78 21.41
CA LEU A 83 -41.82 4.86 20.56
C LEU A 83 -40.33 5.10 20.75
N LYS A 84 -39.58 4.04 21.07
CA LYS A 84 -38.13 4.05 20.98
C LYS A 84 -37.67 3.36 19.72
N GLU A 85 -36.52 3.80 19.21
CA GLU A 85 -35.90 3.24 18.04
C GLU A 85 -35.37 1.83 18.33
N LEU A 86 -35.77 0.90 17.46
CA LEU A 86 -35.38 -0.51 17.52
C LEU A 86 -34.28 -0.85 16.51
N CYS A 87 -33.97 0.07 15.59
CA CYS A 87 -33.02 -0.12 14.50
C CYS A 87 -32.21 1.16 14.29
N LEU A 88 -31.00 1.00 13.76
CA LEU A 88 -30.21 2.13 13.27
C LEU A 88 -29.69 1.79 11.88
N ASP A 89 -30.38 2.27 10.86
CA ASP A 89 -29.96 2.16 9.46
C ASP A 89 -29.29 3.45 9.01
N MET A 90 -28.06 3.34 8.53
CA MET A 90 -27.30 4.47 8.00
C MET A 90 -26.81 4.19 6.57
N SER A 91 -27.42 3.23 5.87
CA SER A 91 -27.12 2.91 4.48
C SER A 91 -27.40 4.08 3.52
N ASP A 92 -28.32 4.99 3.85
CA ASP A 92 -28.61 6.19 3.04
C ASP A 92 -27.41 7.13 2.91
N PHE A 93 -26.44 7.05 3.83
CA PHE A 93 -25.18 7.80 3.76
C PHE A 93 -24.21 7.28 2.68
N ASN A 94 -24.57 6.22 1.94
CA ASN A 94 -23.88 5.81 0.72
C ASN A 94 -24.06 6.82 -0.42
N GLN A 95 -25.03 7.73 -0.32
CA GLN A 95 -25.23 8.78 -1.31
C GLN A 95 -24.22 9.92 -1.10
N SER A 96 -23.59 10.34 -2.19
CA SER A 96 -22.61 11.43 -2.17
C SER A 96 -23.17 12.77 -1.70
N SER A 97 -24.49 12.97 -1.62
CA SER A 97 -25.13 14.17 -1.06
C SER A 97 -25.00 14.25 0.47
N HIS A 98 -24.95 13.12 1.18
CA HIS A 98 -24.99 13.05 2.64
C HIS A 98 -23.58 13.00 3.27
N ASN A 99 -23.44 13.55 4.48
CA ASN A 99 -22.18 13.52 5.23
C ASN A 99 -22.40 12.76 6.54
N PHE A 100 -21.88 11.53 6.59
CA PHE A 100 -21.99 10.62 7.72
C PHE A 100 -21.34 11.17 8.99
N GLU A 101 -20.17 11.80 8.89
CA GLU A 101 -19.46 12.35 10.05
C GLU A 101 -20.23 13.49 10.70
N LYS A 102 -20.67 14.47 9.90
CA LYS A 102 -21.51 15.57 10.39
C LYS A 102 -22.82 15.08 10.99
N PHE A 103 -23.38 13.99 10.45
CA PHE A 103 -24.56 13.37 11.03
C PHE A 103 -24.26 12.79 12.41
N VAL A 104 -23.19 12.01 12.58
CA VAL A 104 -22.82 11.45 13.89
C VAL A 104 -22.46 12.54 14.89
N GLU A 105 -21.73 13.58 14.47
CA GLU A 105 -21.43 14.74 15.31
C GLU A 105 -22.73 15.40 15.81
N LYS A 106 -23.67 15.69 14.90
CA LYS A 106 -24.94 16.30 15.27
C LYS A 106 -25.82 15.37 16.12
N LEU A 107 -25.84 14.08 15.79
CA LEU A 107 -26.60 13.07 16.51
C LEU A 107 -26.13 12.95 17.96
N THR A 108 -24.81 13.06 18.19
CA THR A 108 -24.22 12.94 19.53
C THR A 108 -24.14 14.27 20.28
N SER A 109 -24.10 15.42 19.60
CA SER A 109 -24.09 16.75 20.23
C SER A 109 -25.44 17.17 20.79
N LEU A 110 -26.54 16.63 20.26
CA LEU A 110 -27.89 16.89 20.78
C LEU A 110 -28.06 16.46 22.24
N ASP A 111 -27.24 15.52 22.73
CA ASP A 111 -27.29 15.04 24.12
C ASP A 111 -26.18 15.66 25.02
N THR A 112 -25.29 16.52 24.51
CA THR A 112 -24.21 17.14 25.31
C THR A 112 -24.61 18.45 25.99
N ASP A 113 -25.66 19.13 25.52
CA ASP A 113 -26.12 20.42 26.08
C ASP A 113 -27.03 20.26 27.32
N MET A 114 -27.26 19.02 27.78
CA MET A 114 -28.19 18.67 28.86
C MET A 114 -27.51 18.32 30.19
N ASP A 115 -26.18 18.41 30.30
CA ASP A 115 -25.43 18.10 31.55
C ASP A 115 -25.42 19.28 32.56
N GLU A 116 -25.99 20.45 32.24
CA GLU A 116 -26.17 21.57 33.18
C GLU A 116 -27.58 21.61 33.77
N GLY A 117 -27.90 20.66 34.66
CA GLY A 117 -28.83 20.85 35.79
C GLY A 117 -30.18 21.57 35.58
N VAL A 118 -30.86 21.36 34.46
CA VAL A 118 -32.25 21.80 34.26
C VAL A 118 -33.13 20.57 34.08
N ASP A 119 -34.09 20.39 34.99
CA ASP A 119 -35.22 19.47 34.79
C ASP A 119 -36.03 20.00 33.59
N VAL A 120 -35.98 19.29 32.46
CA VAL A 120 -36.76 19.61 31.26
C VAL A 120 -37.74 18.47 31.00
N ASP A 121 -38.98 18.85 30.69
CA ASP A 121 -40.15 18.02 30.39
C ASP A 121 -39.85 16.83 29.45
N GLU A 122 -40.58 15.73 29.63
CA GLU A 122 -40.42 14.40 29.00
C GLU A 122 -40.59 14.34 27.45
N ASP A 123 -40.59 15.46 26.74
CA ASP A 123 -40.89 15.54 25.29
C ASP A 123 -39.97 16.51 24.52
N ASP A 124 -38.65 16.42 24.69
CA ASP A 124 -37.69 17.33 24.02
C ASP A 124 -37.29 16.91 22.58
N GLY A 125 -37.84 15.82 22.05
CA GLY A 125 -37.48 15.34 20.70
C GLY A 125 -36.10 14.65 20.60
N THR A 126 -35.46 14.31 21.72
CA THR A 126 -34.25 13.48 21.75
C THR A 126 -34.55 12.04 21.31
N LEU A 127 -33.72 11.53 20.40
CA LEU A 127 -33.83 10.18 19.86
C LEU A 127 -33.56 9.15 20.97
N GLN A 128 -34.56 8.36 21.36
CA GLN A 128 -34.45 7.30 22.36
C GLN A 128 -34.31 5.94 21.69
N PHE A 129 -33.38 5.11 22.17
CA PHE A 129 -33.21 3.72 21.72
C PHE A 129 -33.63 2.74 22.80
N GLU A 130 -34.01 1.54 22.37
CA GLU A 130 -34.07 0.41 23.30
C GLU A 130 -32.70 -0.13 23.67
N ASP A 131 -32.66 -0.84 24.80
CA ASP A 131 -31.48 -1.59 25.23
C ASP A 131 -31.07 -2.71 24.24
N THR A 132 -31.97 -3.08 23.33
CA THR A 132 -31.83 -4.15 22.34
C THR A 132 -32.21 -3.65 20.95
N LEU A 133 -31.25 -3.62 20.03
CA LEU A 133 -31.46 -3.26 18.64
C LEU A 133 -31.56 -4.48 17.73
N PHE A 134 -32.50 -4.47 16.79
CA PHE A 134 -32.67 -5.52 15.78
C PHE A 134 -31.53 -5.50 14.78
N PHE A 135 -31.17 -4.32 14.30
CA PHE A 135 -29.99 -4.18 13.47
C PHE A 135 -29.36 -2.81 13.60
N VAL A 136 -28.03 -2.79 13.43
CA VAL A 136 -27.24 -1.60 13.20
C VAL A 136 -26.54 -1.80 11.85
N HIS A 137 -26.86 -0.96 10.88
CA HIS A 137 -26.28 -1.01 9.54
C HIS A 137 -25.49 0.27 9.30
N LEU A 138 -24.17 0.15 9.23
CA LEU A 138 -23.32 1.27 8.85
C LEU A 138 -23.41 1.53 7.34
N PRO A 139 -23.18 2.77 6.88
CA PRO A 139 -22.92 2.98 5.47
C PRO A 139 -21.71 2.16 5.03
N ASP A 140 -21.64 1.91 3.73
CA ASP A 140 -20.46 1.40 3.10
C ASP A 140 -19.33 2.44 3.19
N LEU A 141 -18.33 2.11 4.00
CA LEU A 141 -17.25 3.01 4.36
C LEU A 141 -16.29 3.31 3.19
N ASN A 142 -16.50 2.70 2.01
CA ASN A 142 -15.83 3.11 0.77
C ASN A 142 -16.50 4.32 0.10
N TYR A 143 -17.80 4.54 0.33
CA TYR A 143 -18.59 5.56 -0.37
C TYR A 143 -18.90 6.79 0.48
N VAL A 144 -18.51 6.77 1.76
CA VAL A 144 -18.56 7.97 2.60
C VAL A 144 -17.64 9.04 2.00
N LYS A 145 -18.11 10.29 1.93
CA LYS A 145 -17.46 11.46 1.26
C LYS A 145 -15.98 11.70 1.60
N GLN A 146 -15.48 11.09 2.68
CA GLN A 146 -14.09 11.07 3.15
C GLN A 146 -13.82 9.69 3.79
N PRO A 147 -12.56 9.23 3.94
CA PRO A 147 -12.28 8.02 4.72
C PRO A 147 -12.89 8.21 6.10
N CYS A 148 -13.91 7.41 6.46
CA CYS A 148 -14.60 7.58 7.74
C CYS A 148 -13.58 7.42 8.87
N PRO A 149 -13.30 8.47 9.66
CA PRO A 149 -12.33 8.36 10.74
C PRO A 149 -12.80 7.32 11.75
N HIS A 150 -11.88 6.48 12.25
CA HIS A 150 -12.22 5.54 13.34
C HIS A 150 -12.78 6.29 14.57
N LYS A 151 -12.45 7.58 14.74
CA LYS A 151 -13.03 8.45 15.75
C LYS A 151 -14.56 8.58 15.64
N THR A 152 -15.12 8.72 14.44
CA THR A 152 -16.57 8.86 14.22
C THR A 152 -17.32 7.61 14.65
N LEU A 153 -16.84 6.43 14.26
CA LEU A 153 -17.43 5.15 14.68
C LEU A 153 -17.29 4.95 16.19
N ARG A 154 -16.15 5.31 16.78
CA ARG A 154 -15.97 5.29 18.24
C ARG A 154 -17.01 6.16 18.93
N THR A 155 -17.20 7.40 18.46
CA THR A 155 -18.19 8.34 19.01
C THR A 155 -19.59 7.74 18.94
N LEU A 156 -19.99 7.20 17.79
CA LEU A 156 -21.30 6.57 17.60
C LEU A 156 -21.53 5.40 18.57
N PHE A 157 -20.62 4.42 18.62
CA PHE A 157 -20.81 3.24 19.45
C PHE A 157 -20.67 3.54 20.94
N LEU A 158 -19.81 4.48 21.35
CA LEU A 158 -19.76 4.93 22.75
C LEU A 158 -21.02 5.70 23.13
N TRP A 159 -21.61 6.47 22.22
CA TRP A 159 -22.88 7.14 22.46
C TRP A 159 -24.03 6.14 22.60
N LEU A 160 -24.14 5.15 21.70
CA LEU A 160 -25.12 4.07 21.81
C LEU A 160 -25.01 3.36 23.16
N LYS A 161 -23.78 3.06 23.60
CA LYS A 161 -23.54 2.39 24.88
C LYS A 161 -23.83 3.28 26.09
N ASN A 162 -23.19 4.44 26.16
CA ASN A 162 -23.11 5.22 27.41
C ASN A 162 -24.27 6.20 27.56
N LYS A 163 -24.75 6.79 26.46
CA LYS A 163 -25.83 7.79 26.49
C LYS A 163 -27.19 7.15 26.19
N LYS A 164 -27.25 6.15 25.29
CA LYS A 164 -28.51 5.46 24.94
C LYS A 164 -28.68 4.09 25.60
N ASN A 165 -27.73 3.63 26.40
CA ASN A 165 -27.80 2.38 27.18
C ASN A 165 -28.11 1.13 26.34
N VAL A 166 -27.68 1.11 25.08
CA VAL A 166 -27.80 -0.05 24.19
C VAL A 166 -26.82 -1.12 24.65
N LYS A 167 -27.31 -2.36 24.82
CA LYS A 167 -26.55 -3.51 25.32
C LYS A 167 -26.47 -4.63 24.29
N ILE A 168 -27.56 -4.89 23.58
CA ILE A 168 -27.69 -6.04 22.66
C ILE A 168 -27.89 -5.53 21.24
N ILE A 169 -27.13 -6.08 20.28
CA ILE A 169 -27.31 -5.83 18.85
C ILE A 169 -27.53 -7.16 18.16
N LYS A 170 -28.76 -7.44 17.72
CA LYS A 170 -29.08 -8.73 17.09
C LYS A 170 -28.34 -8.91 15.76
N LYS A 171 -28.26 -7.88 14.92
CA LYS A 171 -27.46 -7.92 13.68
C LYS A 171 -26.62 -6.66 13.50
N LEU A 172 -25.31 -6.82 13.40
CA LEU A 172 -24.39 -5.74 13.11
C LEU A 172 -23.80 -5.94 11.71
N ASN A 173 -24.10 -5.01 10.80
CA ASN A 173 -23.50 -4.99 9.47
C ASN A 173 -22.55 -3.80 9.32
N ILE A 174 -21.30 -4.11 8.97
CA ILE A 174 -20.23 -3.14 8.76
C ILE A 174 -19.60 -3.43 7.40
N PRO A 175 -20.08 -2.77 6.33
CA PRO A 175 -19.41 -2.77 5.05
C PRO A 175 -18.17 -1.87 5.14
N ASP A 176 -17.09 -2.43 5.69
CA ASP A 176 -15.85 -1.72 6.00
C ASP A 176 -15.13 -1.23 4.72
N ASN A 177 -14.20 -0.30 4.91
CA ASN A 177 -13.38 0.27 3.86
C ASN A 177 -12.38 -0.80 3.36
N THR A 178 -12.37 -1.05 2.05
CA THR A 178 -11.52 -2.10 1.46
C THR A 178 -10.05 -1.71 1.36
N ILE A 179 -9.74 -0.41 1.47
CA ILE A 179 -8.38 0.15 1.34
C ILE A 179 -7.77 0.37 2.72
N ASN A 180 -8.53 0.94 3.64
CA ASN A 180 -8.13 1.18 5.03
C ASN A 180 -9.14 0.54 6.00
N PRO A 181 -9.22 -0.80 6.08
CA PRO A 181 -10.18 -1.48 6.92
C PRO A 181 -9.86 -1.23 8.40
N MET A 182 -10.90 -1.20 9.22
CA MET A 182 -10.81 -0.96 10.65
C MET A 182 -9.85 -1.94 11.34
N ASN A 183 -9.06 -1.41 12.30
CA ASN A 183 -8.12 -2.21 13.06
C ASN A 183 -8.89 -3.21 13.96
N PRO A 184 -8.58 -4.53 13.92
CA PRO A 184 -9.22 -5.53 14.77
C PRO A 184 -9.18 -5.22 16.28
N ALA A 185 -8.10 -4.60 16.78
CA ALA A 185 -8.01 -4.18 18.18
C ALA A 185 -8.98 -3.03 18.50
N PHE A 186 -9.14 -2.08 17.58
CA PHE A 186 -10.13 -1.00 17.71
C PHE A 186 -11.55 -1.57 17.73
N PHE A 187 -11.85 -2.49 16.81
CA PHE A 187 -13.14 -3.16 16.71
C PHE A 187 -13.46 -3.94 18.01
N GLY A 188 -12.47 -4.67 18.52
CA GLY A 188 -12.57 -5.36 19.81
C GLY A 188 -12.91 -4.42 20.96
N LEU A 189 -12.13 -3.34 21.13
CA LEU A 189 -12.26 -2.42 22.26
C LEU A 189 -13.55 -1.60 22.24
N ASN A 190 -13.94 -1.09 21.07
CA ASN A 190 -15.02 -0.10 20.96
C ASN A 190 -16.37 -0.70 20.61
N ILE A 191 -16.40 -1.93 20.08
CA ILE A 191 -17.64 -2.57 19.61
C ILE A 191 -17.82 -3.91 20.32
N LEU A 192 -16.98 -4.91 20.07
CA LEU A 192 -17.20 -6.27 20.60
C LEU A 192 -17.28 -6.30 22.13
N ASN A 193 -16.41 -5.58 22.84
CA ASN A 193 -16.39 -5.55 24.30
C ASN A 193 -17.54 -4.77 24.93
N ASN A 194 -18.25 -3.97 24.14
CA ASN A 194 -19.27 -3.04 24.61
C ASN A 194 -20.69 -3.57 24.42
N PHE A 195 -20.88 -4.52 23.51
CA PHE A 195 -22.19 -5.05 23.14
C PHE A 195 -22.23 -6.57 23.18
N GLU A 196 -23.43 -7.12 23.26
CA GLU A 196 -23.74 -8.51 22.94
C GLU A 196 -24.27 -8.58 21.51
N ILE A 197 -23.44 -9.06 20.58
CA ILE A 197 -23.79 -9.16 19.16
C ILE A 197 -24.18 -10.60 18.80
N GLU A 198 -25.38 -10.80 18.24
CA GLU A 198 -25.84 -12.14 17.84
C GLU A 198 -25.46 -12.53 16.41
N ALA A 199 -25.51 -11.59 15.46
CA ALA A 199 -25.11 -11.79 14.07
C ALA A 199 -24.12 -10.71 13.65
N LEU A 200 -22.90 -11.12 13.30
CA LEU A 200 -21.84 -10.21 12.88
C LEU A 200 -21.52 -10.39 11.40
N ASP A 201 -21.72 -9.33 10.62
CA ASP A 201 -21.26 -9.19 9.25
C ASP A 201 -20.30 -8.01 9.17
N TRP A 202 -19.01 -8.30 9.25
CA TRP A 202 -17.96 -7.29 9.12
C TRP A 202 -17.14 -7.57 7.87
N ARG A 203 -17.28 -6.71 6.86
CA ARG A 203 -16.63 -6.83 5.55
C ARG A 203 -15.14 -6.53 5.62
N LYS A 204 -14.40 -7.41 6.30
CA LYS A 204 -12.95 -7.40 6.42
C LYS A 204 -12.36 -8.69 5.85
N LEU A 205 -11.48 -8.54 4.87
CA LEU A 205 -10.73 -9.67 4.32
C LEU A 205 -9.80 -10.28 5.38
N ASP A 206 -9.75 -11.61 5.39
CA ASP A 206 -8.80 -12.42 6.15
C ASP A 206 -8.74 -12.08 7.65
N MET A 207 -9.90 -11.81 8.24
CA MET A 207 -10.05 -11.49 9.66
C MET A 207 -9.46 -12.59 10.56
N SER A 208 -8.57 -12.23 11.50
CA SER A 208 -8.18 -13.18 12.57
C SER A 208 -9.34 -13.37 13.55
N LEU A 209 -9.68 -14.63 13.84
CA LEU A 209 -10.71 -14.98 14.82
C LEU A 209 -10.27 -14.77 16.26
N ASP A 210 -9.00 -14.46 16.52
CA ASP A 210 -8.49 -14.24 17.89
C ASP A 210 -9.23 -13.12 18.61
N ILE A 211 -9.78 -12.16 17.85
CA ILE A 211 -10.60 -11.07 18.40
C ILE A 211 -11.96 -11.54 18.95
N LEU A 212 -12.46 -12.69 18.48
CA LEU A 212 -13.71 -13.32 18.93
C LEU A 212 -13.43 -14.46 19.90
N THR A 213 -12.35 -15.21 19.68
CA THR A 213 -12.02 -16.44 20.43
C THR A 213 -11.14 -16.18 21.64
N GLY A 214 -10.56 -14.98 21.74
CA GLY A 214 -9.56 -14.63 22.74
C GLY A 214 -8.25 -15.34 22.45
N GLY A 215 -7.28 -14.62 21.90
CA GLY A 215 -5.94 -15.13 21.58
C GLY A 215 -5.25 -15.84 22.77
N VAL A 216 -4.17 -16.58 22.48
CA VAL A 216 -3.39 -17.35 23.45
C VAL A 216 -2.57 -16.42 24.37
N ASP A 217 -3.23 -15.77 25.33
CA ASP A 217 -2.54 -14.98 26.34
C ASP A 217 -2.15 -15.87 27.54
N ARG A 218 -0.86 -15.80 27.93
CA ARG A 218 -0.28 -16.58 29.04
C ARG A 218 -0.83 -16.06 30.38
N GLY A 219 -1.90 -16.68 30.86
CA GLY A 219 -2.25 -16.64 32.29
C GLY A 219 -3.26 -15.57 32.72
N LYS A 220 -3.93 -14.87 31.79
CA LYS A 220 -5.15 -14.10 32.12
C LYS A 220 -6.22 -14.40 31.07
N PRO A 221 -7.46 -14.77 31.47
CA PRO A 221 -8.54 -14.89 30.51
C PRO A 221 -8.79 -13.51 29.89
N PRO A 222 -8.89 -13.38 28.56
CA PRO A 222 -9.38 -12.14 27.96
C PRO A 222 -10.75 -11.85 28.57
N LYS A 223 -11.06 -10.57 28.86
CA LYS A 223 -12.42 -10.18 29.25
C LYS A 223 -13.34 -10.69 28.15
N ALA A 224 -14.08 -11.77 28.42
CA ALA A 224 -14.98 -12.36 27.45
C ALA A 224 -15.99 -11.27 27.09
N SER A 225 -15.92 -10.76 25.86
CA SER A 225 -16.97 -9.90 25.36
C SER A 225 -18.28 -10.66 25.46
N GLY A 226 -19.36 -9.99 25.89
CA GLY A 226 -20.69 -10.60 25.88
C GLY A 226 -21.04 -11.16 24.49
N THR A 227 -20.57 -10.48 23.43
CA THR A 227 -20.62 -10.94 22.04
C THR A 227 -20.10 -12.36 21.84
N ARG A 228 -18.96 -12.77 22.44
CA ARG A 228 -18.42 -14.12 22.24
C ARG A 228 -19.43 -15.21 22.59
N ASN A 229 -20.21 -14.99 23.66
CA ASN A 229 -21.18 -15.97 24.16
C ASN A 229 -22.53 -15.87 23.44
N SER A 230 -22.85 -14.68 22.93
CA SER A 230 -24.14 -14.39 22.29
C SER A 230 -24.12 -14.57 20.76
N LEU A 231 -22.94 -14.69 20.14
CA LEU A 231 -22.78 -14.85 18.69
C LEU A 231 -23.39 -16.17 18.19
N LYS A 232 -24.27 -16.06 17.19
CA LYS A 232 -24.99 -17.15 16.50
C LYS A 232 -24.64 -17.20 15.02
N GLU A 233 -24.45 -16.05 14.38
CA GLU A 233 -24.12 -15.94 12.95
C GLU A 233 -22.84 -15.10 12.77
N LEU A 234 -21.92 -15.58 11.94
CA LEU A 234 -20.67 -14.90 11.61
C LEU A 234 -20.40 -15.01 10.11
N THR A 235 -20.25 -13.86 9.45
CA THR A 235 -19.87 -13.79 8.03
C THR A 235 -18.37 -13.50 7.92
N LEU A 236 -17.64 -14.34 7.17
CA LEU A 236 -16.20 -14.21 6.95
C LEU A 236 -15.88 -14.01 5.46
N TYR A 237 -14.94 -13.11 5.19
CA TYR A 237 -14.52 -12.75 3.83
C TYR A 237 -13.07 -13.20 3.61
N SER A 238 -12.85 -14.15 2.69
CA SER A 238 -11.52 -14.71 2.43
C SER A 238 -10.92 -14.17 1.13
N SER A 239 -9.62 -13.88 1.14
CA SER A 239 -8.84 -13.64 -0.08
C SER A 239 -8.40 -14.93 -0.78
N GLY A 240 -8.61 -16.09 -0.16
CA GLY A 240 -8.02 -17.38 -0.57
C GLY A 240 -6.69 -17.70 0.13
N ASN A 241 -6.29 -16.93 1.13
CA ASN A 241 -5.10 -17.21 1.93
C ASN A 241 -5.26 -18.48 2.78
N TRP A 242 -4.59 -19.55 2.37
CA TRP A 242 -4.64 -20.84 3.06
C TRP A 242 -4.28 -20.76 4.54
N SER A 243 -3.32 -19.93 4.95
CA SER A 243 -2.92 -19.79 6.36
C SER A 243 -4.07 -19.27 7.22
N VAL A 244 -4.89 -18.37 6.67
CA VAL A 244 -6.05 -17.79 7.35
C VAL A 244 -7.20 -18.78 7.38
N LEU A 245 -7.44 -19.49 6.28
CA LEU A 245 -8.41 -20.58 6.22
C LEU A 245 -8.07 -21.68 7.23
N TYR A 246 -6.79 -22.07 7.33
CA TYR A 246 -6.29 -23.00 8.34
C TYR A 246 -6.53 -22.50 9.75
N HIS A 247 -6.27 -21.21 10.02
CA HIS A 247 -6.58 -20.60 11.32
C HIS A 247 -8.07 -20.72 11.64
N TRP A 248 -8.95 -20.40 10.69
CA TRP A 248 -10.40 -20.43 10.88
C TRP A 248 -10.93 -21.81 11.26
N ILE A 249 -10.47 -22.85 10.57
CA ILE A 249 -10.90 -24.23 10.82
C ILE A 249 -10.11 -24.92 11.95
N SER A 250 -9.10 -24.25 12.51
CA SER A 250 -8.29 -24.81 13.60
C SER A 250 -9.05 -24.88 14.92
N LYS A 251 -8.48 -25.63 15.87
CA LYS A 251 -8.93 -25.68 17.27
C LYS A 251 -8.89 -24.33 17.99
N ASP A 252 -8.11 -23.37 17.48
CA ASP A 252 -7.94 -22.03 18.06
C ASP A 252 -8.79 -20.97 17.31
N GLY A 253 -9.39 -21.34 16.18
CA GLY A 253 -10.33 -20.53 15.39
C GLY A 253 -11.79 -20.77 15.76
N LEU A 254 -12.64 -21.06 14.78
CA LEU A 254 -14.10 -21.13 14.97
C LEU A 254 -14.52 -22.18 16.02
N ALA A 255 -13.73 -23.24 16.20
CA ALA A 255 -13.94 -24.27 17.22
C ALA A 255 -13.96 -23.74 18.68
N ARG A 256 -13.47 -22.52 18.94
CA ARG A 256 -13.53 -21.87 20.26
C ARG A 256 -14.81 -21.05 20.51
N LEU A 257 -15.66 -20.88 19.49
CA LEU A 257 -16.91 -20.15 19.62
C LEU A 257 -17.97 -21.05 20.29
N PRO A 258 -18.66 -20.56 21.33
CA PRO A 258 -19.52 -21.39 22.18
C PRO A 258 -20.73 -22.01 21.47
N ASN A 259 -21.18 -21.43 20.35
CA ASN A 259 -22.33 -21.91 19.56
C ASN A 259 -21.96 -22.35 18.13
N GLY A 260 -20.66 -22.41 17.78
CA GLY A 260 -20.24 -22.84 16.45
C GLY A 260 -20.50 -24.32 16.26
N VAL A 261 -21.48 -24.68 15.42
CA VAL A 261 -21.66 -26.05 14.94
C VAL A 261 -20.51 -26.34 13.97
N HIS A 262 -19.35 -26.69 14.51
CA HIS A 262 -18.40 -27.47 13.74
C HIS A 262 -18.77 -28.92 13.99
N GLU A 263 -19.43 -29.53 12.99
CA GLU A 263 -19.40 -30.98 12.87
C GLU A 263 -17.94 -31.39 13.08
N LYS A 264 -17.69 -32.18 14.14
CA LYS A 264 -16.38 -32.82 14.36
C LYS A 264 -15.86 -33.42 13.06
N ASP A 265 -16.77 -33.90 12.23
CA ASP A 265 -16.52 -34.50 10.92
C ASP A 265 -15.86 -33.53 9.93
N ILE A 266 -16.19 -32.23 9.92
CA ILE A 266 -15.54 -31.25 9.02
C ILE A 266 -14.11 -30.95 9.48
N HIS A 267 -13.90 -30.81 10.80
CA HIS A 267 -12.57 -30.61 11.37
C HIS A 267 -11.68 -31.84 11.21
N SER A 268 -12.22 -33.03 11.49
CA SER A 268 -11.57 -34.32 11.26
C SER A 268 -11.25 -34.49 9.78
N ARG A 269 -12.18 -34.20 8.87
CA ARG A 269 -11.96 -34.31 7.42
C ARG A 269 -10.91 -33.35 6.89
N HIS A 270 -10.79 -32.15 7.46
CA HIS A 270 -9.72 -31.21 7.08
C HIS A 270 -8.37 -31.59 7.67
N LEU A 271 -8.33 -32.12 8.90
CA LEU A 271 -7.11 -32.71 9.46
C LEU A 271 -6.69 -33.94 8.65
N GLU A 272 -7.63 -34.78 8.24
CA GLU A 272 -7.42 -35.91 7.34
C GLU A 272 -6.88 -35.43 6.00
N LEU A 273 -7.49 -34.44 5.35
CA LEU A 273 -6.98 -33.85 4.09
C LEU A 273 -5.58 -33.24 4.25
N ALA A 274 -5.28 -32.61 5.40
CA ALA A 274 -3.97 -32.04 5.67
C ALA A 274 -2.91 -33.12 5.94
N GLU A 275 -3.27 -34.21 6.62
CA GLU A 275 -2.43 -35.39 6.81
C GLU A 275 -2.26 -36.17 5.49
N GLU A 276 -3.30 -36.27 4.65
CA GLU A 276 -3.23 -36.86 3.31
C GLU A 276 -2.30 -36.05 2.41
N TYR A 277 -2.41 -34.72 2.42
CA TYR A 277 -1.54 -33.85 1.65
C TYR A 277 -0.09 -33.89 2.16
N LYS A 278 0.10 -33.97 3.47
CA LYS A 278 1.43 -34.23 4.07
C LYS A 278 1.98 -35.58 3.62
N ALA A 279 1.21 -36.65 3.70
CA ALA A 279 1.62 -37.97 3.25
C ALA A 279 1.94 -37.99 1.75
N TYR A 280 1.16 -37.26 0.94
CA TYR A 280 1.44 -37.05 -0.48
C TYR A 280 2.79 -36.33 -0.68
N LEU A 281 3.06 -35.25 0.04
CA LEU A 281 4.32 -34.52 -0.05
C LEU A 281 5.52 -35.36 0.43
N GLU A 282 5.36 -36.11 1.51
CA GLU A 282 6.37 -37.04 2.03
C GLU A 282 6.64 -38.18 1.04
N GLY A 283 5.59 -38.73 0.42
CA GLY A 283 5.69 -39.74 -0.64
C GLY A 283 6.39 -39.20 -1.88
N ARG A 284 5.99 -38.01 -2.36
CA ARG A 284 6.62 -37.32 -3.50
C ARG A 284 8.09 -37.03 -3.22
N HIS A 285 8.42 -36.63 -2.00
CA HIS A 285 9.79 -36.40 -1.57
C HIS A 285 10.60 -37.71 -1.54
N ALA A 286 10.04 -38.81 -1.03
CA ALA A 286 10.70 -40.12 -1.01
C ALA A 286 10.91 -40.72 -2.41
N GLU A 287 9.94 -40.57 -3.31
CA GLU A 287 10.05 -40.96 -4.72
C GLU A 287 11.15 -40.18 -5.42
N ASN A 288 11.14 -38.85 -5.29
CA ASN A 288 12.17 -37.99 -5.86
C ASN A 288 13.54 -38.33 -5.25
N LYS A 289 13.63 -38.59 -3.94
CA LYS A 289 14.87 -38.98 -3.29
C LYS A 289 15.47 -40.28 -3.88
N LYS A 290 14.64 -41.27 -4.23
CA LYS A 290 15.08 -42.50 -4.93
C LYS A 290 15.48 -42.23 -6.39
N LEU A 291 14.72 -41.39 -7.08
CA LEU A 291 14.97 -41.01 -8.49
C LEU A 291 16.32 -40.28 -8.65
N TYR A 292 16.74 -39.54 -7.63
CA TYR A 292 17.95 -38.73 -7.64
C TYR A 292 19.04 -39.24 -6.68
N GLU A 293 18.92 -40.48 -6.17
CA GLU A 293 19.79 -41.04 -5.12
C GLU A 293 21.27 -41.17 -5.56
N ASN A 294 21.50 -41.24 -6.89
CA ASN A 294 22.82 -41.33 -7.52
C ASN A 294 23.23 -40.06 -8.29
N ASP A 295 22.46 -38.98 -8.18
CA ASP A 295 22.74 -37.71 -8.84
C ASP A 295 23.51 -36.77 -7.87
N PRO A 296 24.81 -36.51 -8.13
CA PRO A 296 25.64 -35.71 -7.24
C PRO A 296 25.21 -34.24 -7.14
N ASP A 297 24.37 -33.72 -8.06
CA ASP A 297 23.92 -32.32 -8.11
C ASP A 297 22.53 -32.08 -7.46
N THR A 298 21.88 -33.12 -6.94
CA THR A 298 20.53 -33.00 -6.33
C THR A 298 20.37 -33.74 -5.01
N ASN A 299 21.45 -34.35 -4.50
CA ASN A 299 21.48 -35.12 -3.26
C ASN A 299 21.47 -34.24 -2.00
N PHE A 300 20.41 -33.44 -1.81
CA PHE A 300 20.19 -32.69 -0.57
C PHE A 300 19.62 -33.62 0.51
N ASN A 301 20.41 -33.88 1.56
CA ASN A 301 20.02 -34.75 2.67
C ASN A 301 19.33 -33.95 3.79
N TYR A 302 18.19 -33.32 3.49
CA TYR A 302 17.31 -32.74 4.51
C TYR A 302 16.11 -33.65 4.74
N LYS A 303 15.66 -33.72 6.00
CA LYS A 303 14.41 -34.39 6.36
C LYS A 303 13.35 -33.30 6.54
N PRO A 304 12.31 -33.21 5.68
CA PRO A 304 11.23 -32.27 5.90
C PRO A 304 10.50 -32.62 7.20
N ASP A 305 10.39 -31.64 8.11
CA ASP A 305 9.60 -31.74 9.35
C ASP A 305 8.29 -30.97 9.16
N ILE A 306 7.28 -31.65 8.64
CA ILE A 306 5.98 -31.05 8.30
C ILE A 306 5.03 -31.20 9.50
N LYS A 307 4.82 -30.09 10.22
CA LYS A 307 3.92 -30.02 11.37
C LYS A 307 2.55 -29.51 10.97
N VAL A 308 1.62 -30.43 10.77
CA VAL A 308 0.19 -30.12 10.74
C VAL A 308 -0.22 -29.71 12.16
N ASN A 309 -0.76 -28.50 12.31
CA ASN A 309 -1.19 -27.89 13.60
C ASN A 309 -0.09 -27.24 14.48
N ALA A 310 0.90 -26.56 13.87
CA ALA A 310 1.92 -25.82 14.60
C ALA A 310 1.37 -24.53 15.25
N LYS A 311 1.64 -24.30 16.55
CA LYS A 311 1.29 -23.04 17.26
C LYS A 311 2.42 -22.01 17.11
N TRP A 312 2.11 -20.81 16.63
CA TRP A 312 3.05 -19.69 16.52
C TRP A 312 3.07 -18.83 17.81
N TYR A 313 4.26 -18.49 18.32
CA TYR A 313 4.44 -17.56 19.44
C TYR A 313 5.40 -16.43 19.01
N TYR A 314 4.94 -15.19 19.01
CA TYR A 314 5.78 -14.00 18.82
C TYR A 314 5.70 -13.10 20.07
N PRO A 315 6.83 -12.51 20.55
CA PRO A 315 6.81 -11.44 21.54
C PRO A 315 6.56 -10.06 20.86
N PRO A 316 5.90 -9.09 21.52
CA PRO A 316 5.42 -7.85 20.90
C PRO A 316 6.45 -6.69 20.94
N PRO A 317 6.51 -5.80 19.93
CA PRO A 317 7.14 -4.48 20.03
C PRO A 317 6.12 -3.31 20.15
N PRO A 318 6.54 -2.11 20.63
CA PRO A 318 5.67 -1.00 21.06
C PRO A 318 5.17 -0.08 19.92
N HIS A 319 3.99 0.53 20.09
CA HIS A 319 3.21 1.42 19.19
C HIS A 319 3.70 2.90 19.16
N GLU A 320 3.51 3.72 18.11
CA GLU A 320 2.25 4.42 17.70
C GLU A 320 2.20 4.96 16.22
N PRO A 321 1.01 5.34 15.68
CA PRO A 321 0.70 5.59 14.25
C PRO A 321 0.26 7.03 13.86
N GLU A 322 0.23 7.34 12.54
CA GLU A 322 -0.43 8.52 11.93
C GLU A 322 -1.37 8.12 10.75
N ASP A 323 -2.24 9.07 10.37
CA ASP A 323 -3.57 8.98 9.76
C ASP A 323 -3.69 8.95 8.21
N ALA A 324 -4.95 9.03 7.73
CA ALA A 324 -5.55 8.57 6.48
C ALA A 324 -5.34 9.37 5.17
N THR A 325 -5.47 8.61 4.07
CA THR A 325 -5.28 8.94 2.65
C THR A 325 -6.53 9.51 1.96
N ALA A 326 -6.33 10.43 1.00
CA ALA A 326 -7.37 10.95 0.11
C ALA A 326 -7.65 10.01 -1.09
N HIS A 327 -8.36 10.45 -2.13
CA HIS A 327 -8.46 9.76 -3.43
C HIS A 327 -7.96 10.68 -4.57
N VAL A 328 -6.99 10.20 -5.37
CA VAL A 328 -6.35 10.84 -6.53
C VAL A 328 -6.26 9.78 -7.64
N PRO A 329 -6.16 10.11 -8.93
CA PRO A 329 -6.20 9.11 -10.01
C PRO A 329 -5.00 8.15 -9.97
N MET A 330 -5.14 6.99 -10.61
CA MET A 330 -4.04 6.06 -10.92
C MET A 330 -2.86 6.86 -11.53
N HIS A 331 -1.66 6.74 -10.94
CA HIS A 331 -0.54 7.64 -11.22
C HIS A 331 0.12 7.35 -12.58
N GLN A 332 0.05 8.29 -13.51
CA GLN A 332 1.01 8.47 -14.62
C GLN A 332 2.13 9.43 -14.20
N PHE A 333 2.80 9.18 -13.05
CA PHE A 333 3.89 10.07 -12.59
C PHE A 333 4.97 10.25 -13.69
N THR A 334 5.38 9.17 -14.33
CA THR A 334 6.28 9.18 -15.50
C THR A 334 5.64 9.78 -16.75
N GLY A 335 4.30 9.69 -16.91
CA GLY A 335 3.56 10.30 -18.02
C GLY A 335 3.66 11.83 -18.09
N GLN A 336 3.96 12.51 -16.97
CA GLN A 336 4.25 13.95 -16.97
C GLN A 336 5.51 14.31 -17.77
N LEU A 337 6.39 13.34 -18.06
CA LEU A 337 7.58 13.53 -18.90
C LEU A 337 7.29 13.36 -20.39
N GLY A 338 6.07 12.95 -20.78
CA GLY A 338 5.69 12.69 -22.17
C GLY A 338 6.02 13.82 -23.15
N PRO A 339 5.70 15.10 -22.87
CA PRO A 339 6.09 16.21 -23.74
C PRO A 339 7.61 16.33 -23.94
N CYS A 340 8.39 16.05 -22.89
CA CYS A 340 9.85 16.06 -22.96
C CYS A 340 10.38 14.88 -23.80
N HIS A 341 9.85 13.67 -23.62
CA HIS A 341 10.22 12.51 -24.43
C HIS A 341 9.91 12.72 -25.90
N LYS A 342 8.71 13.20 -26.22
CA LYS A 342 8.29 13.52 -27.59
C LYS A 342 9.25 14.51 -28.24
N PHE A 343 9.61 15.58 -27.52
CA PHE A 343 10.61 16.54 -27.99
C PHE A 343 11.97 15.88 -28.28
N LEU A 344 12.49 15.05 -27.35
CA LEU A 344 13.77 14.37 -27.55
C LEU A 344 13.72 13.39 -28.74
N ASP A 345 12.60 12.67 -28.92
CA ASP A 345 12.37 11.74 -30.03
C ASP A 345 12.33 12.46 -31.38
N GLU A 346 11.70 13.63 -31.46
CA GLU A 346 11.70 14.47 -32.65
C GLU A 346 13.11 14.98 -32.99
N GLN A 347 13.88 15.43 -31.99
CA GLN A 347 15.26 15.85 -32.22
C GLN A 347 16.14 14.69 -32.70
N LYS A 348 15.91 13.47 -32.18
CA LYS A 348 16.55 12.25 -32.65
C LYS A 348 16.15 11.92 -34.09
N ALA A 349 14.89 12.06 -34.45
CA ALA A 349 14.39 11.77 -35.80
C ALA A 349 14.94 12.74 -36.87
N LYS A 350 15.02 14.04 -36.56
CA LYS A 350 15.61 15.07 -37.46
C LYS A 350 17.05 14.73 -37.87
N ARG A 351 17.84 14.12 -36.97
CA ARG A 351 19.20 13.61 -37.26
C ARG A 351 19.21 12.49 -38.32
N LEU A 352 18.27 11.53 -38.24
CA LEU A 352 18.21 10.39 -39.17
C LEU A 352 17.82 10.79 -40.60
N VAL A 353 17.28 12.00 -40.77
CA VAL A 353 16.93 12.57 -42.08
C VAL A 353 18.12 13.33 -42.67
N ASP A 354 18.80 14.18 -41.88
CA ASP A 354 20.04 14.86 -42.31
C ASP A 354 21.13 13.85 -42.74
N ASP A 355 21.33 12.78 -41.94
CA ASP A 355 22.33 11.74 -42.24
C ASP A 355 22.00 10.93 -43.52
N ARG A 356 20.77 11.00 -44.05
CA ARG A 356 20.37 10.37 -45.32
C ARG A 356 20.62 11.24 -46.55
N TYR A 357 20.65 12.57 -46.38
CA TYR A 357 20.98 13.51 -47.45
C TYR A 357 22.49 13.70 -47.65
N ASP A 358 23.29 13.41 -46.62
CA ASP A 358 24.76 13.44 -46.70
C ASP A 358 25.39 12.18 -47.34
N VAL A 359 24.58 11.35 -48.03
CA VAL A 359 25.00 10.09 -48.69
C VAL A 359 24.84 10.16 -50.22
N SER A 360 24.56 11.34 -50.79
CA SER A 360 24.46 11.52 -52.25
C SER A 360 25.62 12.28 -52.91
N ASP A 361 26.65 12.73 -52.16
CA ASP A 361 27.79 13.46 -52.75
C ASP A 361 29.13 12.70 -52.63
N CYS A 362 29.12 11.42 -53.02
CA CYS A 362 30.35 10.72 -53.36
C CYS A 362 30.16 9.77 -54.53
N ASP A 363 30.00 10.32 -55.73
CA ASP A 363 30.61 9.78 -56.96
C ASP A 363 30.39 10.73 -58.16
N GLY A 364 31.51 11.14 -58.79
CA GLY A 364 31.55 11.43 -60.23
C GLY A 364 31.20 12.83 -60.74
N GLN A 365 32.24 13.54 -61.18
CA GLN A 365 32.34 14.56 -62.26
C GLN A 365 31.05 14.98 -63.01
N ASP A 366 30.77 16.30 -63.07
CA ASP A 366 30.61 17.06 -64.33
C ASP A 366 30.42 18.59 -64.11
N GLU A 367 30.72 19.35 -65.16
CA GLU A 367 31.04 20.79 -65.26
C GLU A 367 29.87 21.83 -65.23
N PHE A 368 30.10 22.95 -64.51
CA PHE A 368 29.68 24.39 -64.70
C PHE A 368 28.18 24.84 -64.79
N PRO A 369 27.83 26.16 -64.59
CA PRO A 369 28.49 27.25 -63.83
C PRO A 369 27.55 28.11 -62.92
N GLY A 370 28.12 28.71 -61.87
CA GLY A 370 27.87 30.10 -61.44
C GLY A 370 26.50 30.53 -60.88
N THR A 371 26.41 30.69 -59.57
CA THR A 371 25.77 31.88 -58.95
C THR A 371 26.33 32.10 -57.54
N SER A 372 27.03 33.22 -57.38
CA SER A 372 27.35 33.82 -56.09
C SER A 372 26.05 34.24 -55.40
N GLY A 373 25.62 33.46 -54.42
CA GLY A 373 24.59 33.85 -53.47
C GLY A 373 25.17 33.72 -52.07
N GLU A 374 25.56 34.85 -51.48
CA GLU A 374 25.79 34.95 -50.04
C GLU A 374 24.50 34.53 -49.34
N ALA A 375 24.49 33.32 -48.78
CA ALA A 375 23.43 32.91 -47.86
C ALA A 375 23.62 33.72 -46.58
N MET A 376 22.86 34.82 -46.45
CA MET A 376 22.62 35.48 -45.17
C MET A 376 22.15 34.42 -44.16
N GLN A 377 23.04 34.02 -43.26
CA GLN A 377 22.70 33.19 -42.10
C GLN A 377 21.80 34.02 -41.18
N ASP A 378 20.53 33.62 -41.07
CA ASP A 378 19.61 34.17 -40.09
C ASP A 378 20.11 33.80 -38.67
N PRO A 379 20.51 34.78 -37.84
CA PRO A 379 21.06 34.53 -36.49
C PRO A 379 20.09 33.76 -35.58
N GLN A 380 18.77 33.92 -35.81
CA GLN A 380 17.73 33.26 -35.03
C GLN A 380 17.75 31.73 -35.22
N ASN A 381 18.09 31.28 -36.44
CA ASN A 381 18.16 29.87 -36.82
C ASN A 381 19.42 29.16 -36.27
N ASP A 382 20.50 29.92 -36.03
CA ASP A 382 21.79 29.37 -35.60
C ASP A 382 21.83 29.05 -34.10
N GLU A 383 21.27 29.91 -33.24
CA GLU A 383 21.03 29.57 -31.81
C GLU A 383 20.07 28.39 -31.68
N ASP A 384 19.07 28.36 -32.56
CA ASP A 384 18.06 27.32 -32.63
C ASP A 384 18.64 25.95 -33.06
N MET A 385 19.74 25.90 -33.79
CA MET A 385 20.42 24.64 -34.14
C MET A 385 21.47 24.21 -33.12
N GLN A 386 21.93 25.08 -32.22
CA GLN A 386 23.02 24.76 -31.28
C GLN A 386 22.66 23.68 -30.26
N HIS A 387 21.49 23.73 -29.62
CA HIS A 387 21.11 22.70 -28.65
C HIS A 387 20.80 21.36 -29.34
N VAL A 388 20.29 21.39 -30.57
CA VAL A 388 20.16 20.19 -31.41
C VAL A 388 21.54 19.57 -31.63
N ARG A 389 22.55 20.37 -31.99
CA ARG A 389 23.95 19.94 -32.12
C ARG A 389 24.51 19.39 -30.81
N ARG A 390 24.21 20.00 -29.65
CA ARG A 390 24.65 19.48 -28.33
C ARG A 390 23.97 18.16 -27.98
N LEU A 391 22.66 18.04 -28.19
CA LEU A 391 21.91 16.80 -27.96
C LEU A 391 22.40 15.65 -28.87
N ARG A 392 22.81 15.94 -30.11
CA ARG A 392 23.40 14.95 -31.05
C ARG A 392 24.62 14.24 -30.46
N LYS A 393 25.43 14.90 -29.61
CA LYS A 393 26.54 14.26 -28.91
C LYS A 393 26.04 13.11 -28.03
N TYR A 394 24.89 13.30 -27.39
CA TYR A 394 24.30 12.43 -26.38
C TYR A 394 23.21 11.48 -26.91
N ALA A 395 22.77 11.59 -28.16
CA ALA A 395 21.75 10.71 -28.76
C ALA A 395 22.38 9.76 -29.79
N ILE A 396 22.55 8.47 -29.41
CA ILE A 396 22.90 7.26 -30.21
C ILE A 396 23.82 7.47 -31.45
N PRO A 397 25.03 6.88 -31.51
CA PRO A 397 25.81 6.88 -32.74
C PRO A 397 25.16 5.99 -33.81
N PRO A 398 25.10 6.42 -35.09
CA PRO A 398 24.78 5.51 -36.18
C PRO A 398 25.88 4.44 -36.28
N VAL A 399 25.51 3.17 -36.41
CA VAL A 399 26.45 2.13 -36.82
C VAL A 399 26.69 2.33 -38.32
N ARG A 400 27.77 3.02 -38.68
CA ARG A 400 28.37 2.96 -40.02
C ARG A 400 29.64 2.11 -39.95
N GLY A 401 29.93 1.41 -41.05
CA GLY A 401 30.93 0.34 -41.13
C GLY A 401 32.36 0.73 -40.73
N ILE A 402 33.13 -0.30 -40.38
CA ILE A 402 34.60 -0.46 -40.21
C ILE A 402 35.36 0.55 -39.33
N ASP A 403 34.88 1.77 -39.10
CA ASP A 403 35.48 2.71 -38.15
C ASP A 403 34.98 2.48 -36.73
N LEU A 404 35.90 2.60 -35.75
CA LEU A 404 35.58 2.53 -34.32
C LEU A 404 34.46 3.51 -33.98
N PRO A 405 33.32 3.07 -33.41
CA PRO A 405 32.24 3.97 -33.07
C PRO A 405 32.74 5.06 -32.10
N PRO A 406 32.31 6.32 -32.26
CA PRO A 406 32.70 7.39 -31.35
C PRO A 406 32.30 7.05 -29.91
N PRO A 407 33.04 7.56 -28.90
CA PRO A 407 32.79 7.22 -27.50
C PRO A 407 31.35 7.56 -27.09
N ASP A 408 30.64 6.59 -26.51
CA ASP A 408 29.27 6.77 -26.02
C ASP A 408 29.23 7.84 -24.92
N SER A 409 28.68 9.00 -25.25
CA SER A 409 28.66 10.16 -24.37
C SER A 409 27.37 10.28 -23.55
N ARG A 410 26.40 9.38 -23.76
CA ARG A 410 25.13 9.31 -23.01
C ARG A 410 25.38 9.28 -21.51
N ILE A 411 24.38 9.75 -20.75
CA ILE A 411 24.38 9.61 -19.31
C ILE A 411 24.32 8.11 -18.96
N LYS A 412 25.32 7.64 -18.25
CA LYS A 412 25.50 6.25 -17.84
C LYS A 412 24.95 6.04 -16.43
N VAL A 413 23.98 5.14 -16.31
CA VAL A 413 23.35 4.81 -15.04
C VAL A 413 23.66 3.36 -14.69
N ALA A 414 24.40 3.14 -13.62
CA ALA A 414 24.60 1.81 -13.05
C ALA A 414 23.43 1.42 -12.14
N ILE A 415 22.99 0.17 -12.26
CA ILE A 415 21.96 -0.44 -11.42
C ILE A 415 22.63 -1.59 -10.67
N ILE A 416 22.78 -1.42 -9.37
CA ILE A 416 23.36 -2.44 -8.49
C ILE A 416 22.20 -3.14 -7.79
N ASP A 417 21.81 -4.31 -8.30
CA ASP A 417 20.60 -5.03 -7.90
C ASP A 417 20.75 -6.55 -8.15
N ASN A 418 19.66 -7.29 -8.32
CA ASN A 418 19.66 -8.74 -8.60
C ASN A 418 19.91 -9.12 -10.08
N GLY A 419 20.28 -8.14 -10.92
CA GLY A 419 20.48 -8.28 -12.37
C GLY A 419 19.34 -7.65 -13.17
N ALA A 420 19.35 -7.80 -14.49
CA ALA A 420 18.25 -7.33 -15.34
C ALA A 420 18.15 -8.20 -16.61
N ASP A 421 16.93 -8.56 -17.00
CA ASP A 421 16.72 -9.24 -18.28
C ASP A 421 17.12 -8.32 -19.44
N ARG A 422 18.10 -8.74 -20.24
CA ARG A 422 18.53 -8.01 -21.45
C ARG A 422 17.85 -8.52 -22.72
N ILE A 423 17.39 -9.77 -22.72
CA ILE A 423 17.05 -10.48 -23.97
C ILE A 423 15.58 -10.28 -24.30
N ARG A 424 14.68 -10.38 -23.31
CA ARG A 424 13.23 -10.40 -23.54
C ARG A 424 12.50 -9.16 -23.01
N SER A 425 13.25 -8.11 -22.67
CA SER A 425 12.72 -6.86 -22.13
C SER A 425 12.95 -5.69 -23.10
N SER A 426 12.08 -4.69 -23.05
CA SER A 426 12.20 -3.46 -23.85
C SER A 426 13.44 -2.62 -23.49
N ILE A 427 14.02 -2.82 -22.31
CA ILE A 427 15.22 -2.12 -21.85
C ILE A 427 16.51 -2.69 -22.42
N GLY A 428 16.47 -3.84 -23.11
CA GLY A 428 17.65 -4.56 -23.60
C GLY A 428 18.56 -3.69 -24.48
N GLU A 429 17.96 -2.82 -25.31
CA GLU A 429 18.69 -1.89 -26.16
C GLU A 429 19.40 -0.79 -25.38
N MET A 430 18.96 -0.46 -24.16
CA MET A 430 19.54 0.57 -23.31
C MET A 430 20.78 0.06 -22.56
N ILE A 431 20.89 -1.25 -22.35
CA ILE A 431 21.98 -1.86 -21.58
C ILE A 431 23.27 -1.92 -22.40
N ALA A 432 24.30 -1.22 -21.94
CA ALA A 432 25.64 -1.29 -22.54
C ALA A 432 26.41 -2.53 -22.08
N LYS A 433 26.43 -2.77 -20.78
CA LYS A 433 27.32 -3.73 -20.14
C LYS A 433 26.74 -4.17 -18.81
N GLY A 434 27.20 -5.31 -18.32
CA GLY A 434 26.97 -5.70 -16.94
C GLY A 434 28.04 -6.63 -16.41
N VAL A 435 27.96 -6.88 -15.11
CA VAL A 435 28.83 -7.77 -14.34
C VAL A 435 28.00 -8.49 -13.28
N SER A 436 28.44 -9.66 -12.85
CA SER A 436 27.86 -10.33 -11.70
C SER A 436 28.93 -10.70 -10.68
N TYR A 437 28.58 -10.56 -9.41
CA TYR A 437 29.38 -10.97 -8.26
C TYR A 437 28.70 -12.08 -7.47
N VAL A 438 27.71 -12.76 -8.07
CA VAL A 438 26.90 -13.80 -7.43
C VAL A 438 27.23 -15.15 -8.05
N THR A 439 27.43 -16.17 -7.22
CA THR A 439 27.71 -17.55 -7.66
C THR A 439 26.49 -18.46 -7.49
N ALA A 440 26.47 -19.58 -8.22
CA ALA A 440 25.45 -20.62 -8.07
C ALA A 440 25.65 -21.43 -6.78
N ASP A 441 24.56 -21.88 -6.14
CA ASP A 441 24.63 -22.68 -4.89
C ASP A 441 24.94 -24.17 -5.11
N LEU A 442 24.97 -24.62 -6.37
CA LEU A 442 25.17 -26.03 -6.69
C LEU A 442 26.62 -26.45 -6.39
N PHE A 443 26.76 -27.35 -5.42
CA PHE A 443 27.91 -28.20 -5.10
C PHE A 443 29.30 -27.55 -5.21
N GLY A 444 29.46 -26.37 -4.61
CA GLY A 444 30.77 -25.70 -4.54
C GLY A 444 31.26 -25.15 -5.89
N SER A 445 30.38 -24.97 -6.88
CA SER A 445 30.77 -24.30 -8.12
C SER A 445 30.97 -22.81 -7.87
N ASP A 446 32.19 -22.31 -8.13
CA ASP A 446 32.48 -20.86 -8.23
C ASP A 446 31.89 -20.23 -9.51
N ARG A 447 30.83 -20.85 -10.07
CA ARG A 447 30.22 -20.41 -11.31
C ARG A 447 29.44 -19.13 -11.07
N ILE A 448 29.95 -18.03 -11.62
CA ILE A 448 29.28 -16.73 -11.62
C ILE A 448 27.97 -16.83 -12.41
N LEU A 449 26.86 -16.42 -11.79
CA LEU A 449 25.56 -16.34 -12.44
C LEU A 449 25.55 -15.19 -13.47
N PRO A 450 24.87 -15.34 -14.61
CA PRO A 450 24.76 -14.26 -15.57
C PRO A 450 24.00 -13.07 -14.96
N TRP A 451 24.43 -11.85 -15.29
CA TRP A 451 23.72 -10.63 -14.88
C TRP A 451 22.46 -10.36 -15.74
N TRP A 452 22.41 -10.96 -16.94
CA TRP A 452 21.38 -10.70 -17.96
C TRP A 452 20.20 -11.68 -17.95
N MET A 453 20.22 -12.68 -17.06
CA MET A 453 19.14 -13.64 -16.85
C MET A 453 18.85 -13.71 -15.36
N VAL A 454 17.62 -13.35 -14.98
CA VAL A 454 17.24 -13.12 -13.59
C VAL A 454 16.17 -14.10 -13.13
N SER A 455 16.22 -14.46 -11.86
CA SER A 455 15.22 -15.27 -11.16
C SER A 455 14.17 -14.43 -10.43
N ASP A 456 14.39 -13.12 -10.35
CA ASP A 456 13.56 -12.14 -9.67
C ASP A 456 13.47 -10.89 -10.57
N ALA A 457 12.28 -10.34 -10.71
CA ALA A 457 11.98 -9.25 -11.63
C ALA A 457 12.52 -7.88 -11.18
N HIS A 458 12.88 -7.73 -9.90
CA HIS A 458 13.13 -6.43 -9.26
C HIS A 458 14.12 -5.53 -10.03
N GLY A 459 15.34 -5.98 -10.32
CA GLY A 459 16.32 -5.16 -11.03
C GLY A 459 15.93 -4.85 -12.48
N THR A 460 15.14 -5.71 -13.13
CA THR A 460 14.55 -5.42 -14.46
C THR A 460 13.50 -4.31 -14.36
N GLN A 461 12.66 -4.33 -13.31
CA GLN A 461 11.67 -3.28 -13.05
C GLN A 461 12.34 -1.95 -12.73
N MET A 462 13.40 -1.94 -11.92
CA MET A 462 14.17 -0.72 -11.63
C MET A 462 14.79 -0.13 -12.90
N ALA A 463 15.36 -0.99 -13.75
CA ALA A 463 15.88 -0.59 -15.05
C ALA A 463 14.79 -0.04 -15.99
N SER A 464 13.59 -0.64 -15.98
CA SER A 464 12.43 -0.12 -16.71
C SER A 464 12.05 1.29 -16.23
N LEU A 465 12.00 1.55 -14.93
CA LEU A 465 11.62 2.86 -14.38
C LEU A 465 12.65 3.95 -14.71
N ILE A 466 13.94 3.63 -14.66
CA ILE A 466 15.02 4.52 -15.11
C ILE A 466 14.90 4.79 -16.62
N GLY A 467 14.56 3.76 -17.41
CA GLY A 467 14.36 3.91 -18.85
C GLY A 467 13.12 4.72 -19.23
N GLN A 468 12.02 4.57 -18.49
CA GLN A 468 10.80 5.35 -18.67
C GLN A 468 11.02 6.83 -18.32
N THR A 469 11.89 7.15 -17.38
CA THR A 469 12.21 8.55 -17.03
C THR A 469 13.20 9.16 -18.03
N ASN A 470 14.29 8.46 -18.35
CA ASN A 470 15.24 8.87 -19.38
C ASN A 470 15.51 7.77 -20.41
N PRO A 471 14.77 7.72 -21.53
CA PRO A 471 14.99 6.71 -22.58
C PRO A 471 16.33 6.88 -23.32
N TYR A 472 17.04 7.99 -23.11
CA TYR A 472 18.32 8.32 -23.74
C TYR A 472 19.53 7.96 -22.88
N CYS A 473 19.34 7.36 -21.70
CA CYS A 473 20.44 6.93 -20.85
C CYS A 473 21.05 5.60 -21.31
N ARG A 474 22.22 5.25 -20.75
CA ARG A 474 22.87 3.97 -20.94
C ARG A 474 22.92 3.20 -19.63
N LEU A 475 22.38 1.99 -19.61
CA LEU A 475 22.30 1.18 -18.40
C LEU A 475 23.52 0.27 -18.24
N TYR A 476 24.02 0.19 -17.01
CA TYR A 476 25.12 -0.68 -16.59
C TYR A 476 24.62 -1.58 -15.45
N ILE A 477 24.54 -2.88 -15.67
CA ILE A 477 23.86 -3.78 -14.74
C ILE A 477 24.88 -4.54 -13.88
N ALA A 478 24.84 -4.37 -12.56
CA ALA A 478 25.67 -5.13 -11.64
C ALA A 478 24.79 -6.03 -10.76
N ARG A 479 24.92 -7.35 -10.93
CA ARG A 479 24.21 -8.34 -10.13
C ARG A 479 24.97 -8.64 -8.83
N VAL A 480 24.32 -8.38 -7.70
CA VAL A 480 24.90 -8.52 -6.34
C VAL A 480 24.07 -9.38 -5.38
N GLY A 481 22.92 -9.88 -5.84
CA GLY A 481 22.12 -10.89 -5.14
C GLY A 481 21.32 -11.76 -6.11
N LYS A 482 20.72 -12.84 -5.61
CA LYS A 482 19.79 -13.68 -6.40
C LYS A 482 18.37 -13.12 -6.41
N GLY A 483 18.00 -12.43 -5.34
CA GLY A 483 16.78 -11.65 -5.20
C GLY A 483 17.03 -10.47 -4.26
N ARG A 484 15.99 -9.65 -4.04
CA ARG A 484 16.10 -8.41 -3.25
C ARG A 484 16.57 -8.59 -1.80
N ASN A 485 16.30 -9.74 -1.19
CA ASN A 485 16.63 -10.04 0.22
C ASN A 485 18.03 -10.67 0.40
N ASP A 486 18.71 -10.98 -0.70
CA ASP A 486 19.98 -11.75 -0.72
C ASP A 486 21.14 -10.90 -1.25
N ILE A 487 21.10 -9.60 -0.98
CA ILE A 487 22.15 -8.69 -1.45
C ILE A 487 23.29 -8.67 -0.44
N ASP A 488 24.47 -9.11 -0.88
CA ASP A 488 25.70 -9.09 -0.08
C ASP A 488 26.40 -7.72 -0.18
N PRO A 489 26.61 -7.00 0.94
CA PRO A 489 27.28 -5.71 0.94
C PRO A 489 28.71 -5.73 0.37
N LYS A 490 29.43 -6.85 0.50
CA LYS A 490 30.79 -6.98 -0.08
C LYS A 490 30.74 -7.07 -1.60
N SER A 491 29.76 -7.79 -2.13
CA SER A 491 29.48 -7.86 -3.55
C SER A 491 29.02 -6.50 -4.10
N ALA A 492 28.18 -5.78 -3.35
CA ALA A 492 27.85 -4.39 -3.65
C ALA A 492 29.08 -3.46 -3.68
N ALA A 493 30.01 -3.60 -2.73
CA ALA A 493 31.25 -2.81 -2.73
C ALA A 493 32.09 -3.02 -4.00
N LYS A 494 32.18 -4.27 -4.48
CA LYS A 494 32.85 -4.60 -5.75
C LYS A 494 32.10 -3.98 -6.95
N ALA A 495 30.78 -4.05 -6.94
CA ALA A 495 29.93 -3.45 -7.98
C ALA A 495 30.08 -1.92 -8.06
N VAL A 496 30.17 -1.22 -6.92
CA VAL A 496 30.43 0.22 -6.89
C VAL A 496 31.79 0.54 -7.52
N LYS A 497 32.85 -0.21 -7.18
CA LYS A 497 34.18 -0.03 -7.80
C LYS A 497 34.16 -0.26 -9.31
N TRP A 498 33.49 -1.32 -9.76
CA TRP A 498 33.31 -1.55 -11.19
C TRP A 498 32.54 -0.42 -11.89
N ALA A 499 31.52 0.14 -11.24
CA ALA A 499 30.78 1.28 -11.77
C ALA A 499 31.68 2.52 -11.94
N ILE A 500 32.56 2.80 -10.96
CA ILE A 500 33.59 3.86 -11.07
C ILE A 500 34.53 3.57 -12.26
N GLU A 501 35.02 2.33 -12.41
CA GLU A 501 35.87 1.94 -13.55
C GLU A 501 35.16 2.10 -14.90
N GLN A 502 33.85 1.87 -14.96
CA GLN A 502 33.04 2.12 -16.16
C GLN A 502 32.76 3.61 -16.40
N LYS A 503 33.19 4.49 -15.49
CA LYS A 503 32.98 5.94 -15.51
C LYS A 503 31.50 6.29 -15.59
N VAL A 504 30.66 5.60 -14.82
CA VAL A 504 29.23 5.91 -14.80
C VAL A 504 28.96 7.26 -14.14
N ASP A 505 27.83 7.86 -14.47
CA ASP A 505 27.40 9.15 -13.94
C ASP A 505 26.60 8.99 -12.65
N ILE A 506 25.75 7.96 -12.62
CA ILE A 506 24.78 7.72 -11.56
C ILE A 506 24.81 6.22 -11.20
N ILE A 507 24.70 5.90 -9.92
CA ILE A 507 24.47 4.56 -9.38
C ILE A 507 23.10 4.58 -8.67
N SER A 508 22.25 3.62 -9.01
CA SER A 508 20.98 3.33 -8.32
C SER A 508 21.13 2.06 -7.48
N MET A 509 20.86 2.16 -6.18
CA MET A 509 20.84 1.06 -5.22
C MET A 509 19.46 0.99 -4.56
N SER A 510 18.57 0.19 -5.15
CA SER A 510 17.16 0.07 -4.76
C SER A 510 16.93 -1.07 -3.74
N TRP A 511 17.83 -1.19 -2.76
CA TRP A 511 17.79 -2.20 -1.70
C TRP A 511 18.40 -1.64 -0.41
N THR A 512 18.14 -2.32 0.70
CA THR A 512 18.64 -1.93 2.03
C THR A 512 19.20 -3.11 2.79
N THR A 513 20.18 -2.85 3.65
CA THR A 513 20.70 -3.82 4.62
C THR A 513 20.91 -3.16 5.98
N LEU A 514 20.76 -3.93 7.05
CA LEU A 514 21.11 -3.49 8.41
C LEU A 514 22.62 -3.64 8.69
N LYS A 515 23.33 -4.38 7.83
CA LYS A 515 24.75 -4.66 8.03
C LYS A 515 25.59 -3.51 7.48
N ASN A 516 26.17 -2.71 8.37
CA ASN A 516 27.24 -1.81 7.97
C ASN A 516 28.45 -2.62 7.50
N ASP A 517 28.95 -2.34 6.30
CA ASP A 517 30.15 -2.95 5.75
C ASP A 517 31.16 -1.88 5.37
N SER A 518 32.37 -1.98 5.93
CA SER A 518 33.42 -0.98 5.74
C SER A 518 33.94 -0.94 4.30
N ALA A 519 33.88 -2.04 3.55
CA ALA A 519 34.27 -2.06 2.15
C ALA A 519 33.23 -1.32 1.28
N LEU A 520 31.94 -1.48 1.60
CA LEU A 520 30.86 -0.74 0.93
C LEU A 520 30.95 0.76 1.24
N GLU A 521 31.11 1.12 2.52
CA GLU A 521 31.27 2.52 2.92
C GLU A 521 32.46 3.18 2.22
N LYS A 522 33.60 2.48 2.14
CA LYS A 522 34.78 2.97 1.43
C LYS A 522 34.51 3.13 -0.06
N ALA A 523 33.91 2.13 -0.72
CA ALA A 523 33.61 2.22 -2.14
C ALA A 523 32.66 3.40 -2.46
N ILE A 524 31.71 3.68 -1.58
CA ILE A 524 30.80 4.83 -1.69
C ILE A 524 31.55 6.16 -1.49
N LYS A 525 32.49 6.23 -0.54
CA LYS A 525 33.38 7.40 -0.38
C LYS A 525 34.21 7.63 -1.64
N ASP A 526 34.83 6.58 -2.17
CA ASP A 526 35.65 6.63 -3.38
C ASP A 526 34.81 7.05 -4.61
N ALA A 527 33.55 6.63 -4.68
CA ALA A 527 32.62 7.04 -5.75
C ALA A 527 32.18 8.50 -5.65
N ALA A 528 31.99 9.02 -4.43
CA ALA A 528 31.59 10.41 -4.19
C ALA A 528 32.76 11.40 -4.29
N ASP A 529 34.00 10.91 -4.28
CA ASP A 529 35.20 11.74 -4.36
C ASP A 529 35.37 12.32 -5.78
N ASP A 530 35.42 13.65 -5.88
CA ASP A 530 35.61 14.38 -7.12
C ASP A 530 37.08 14.76 -7.39
N SER A 531 38.00 14.46 -6.46
CA SER A 531 39.43 14.81 -6.57
C SER A 531 40.11 14.20 -7.80
N SER A 532 39.64 13.02 -8.24
CA SER A 532 40.14 12.30 -9.41
C SER A 532 39.42 12.66 -10.72
N GLY A 533 38.46 13.59 -10.68
CA GLY A 533 37.75 14.07 -11.86
C GLY A 533 36.29 14.43 -11.58
N ARG A 534 35.39 13.47 -11.78
CA ARG A 534 33.94 13.67 -11.68
C ARG A 534 33.36 12.63 -10.74
N ALA A 535 32.72 13.08 -9.67
CA ALA A 535 32.02 12.22 -8.72
C ALA A 535 30.90 11.42 -9.41
N THR A 536 30.58 10.28 -8.82
CA THR A 536 29.43 9.45 -9.23
C THR A 536 28.28 9.69 -8.26
N LEU A 537 27.13 10.13 -8.76
CA LEU A 537 25.93 10.31 -7.95
C LEU A 537 25.39 8.95 -7.51
N MET A 538 24.99 8.82 -6.25
CA MET A 538 24.44 7.57 -5.72
C MET A 538 23.06 7.82 -5.10
N PHE A 539 22.05 7.14 -5.60
CA PHE A 539 20.69 7.14 -5.05
C PHE A 539 20.44 5.82 -4.33
N CYS A 540 20.00 5.90 -3.07
CA CYS A 540 19.82 4.75 -2.19
C CYS A 540 18.43 4.76 -1.58
N SER A 541 17.70 3.64 -1.70
CA SER A 541 16.38 3.49 -1.10
C SER A 541 16.45 3.45 0.42
N THR A 542 15.44 3.99 1.07
CA THR A 542 15.15 3.71 2.49
C THR A 542 14.35 2.41 2.64
N ALA A 543 14.21 1.92 3.88
CA ALA A 543 13.42 0.72 4.17
C ALA A 543 11.92 1.04 4.23
N ASP A 544 11.10 0.24 3.54
CA ASP A 544 9.63 0.39 3.48
C ASP A 544 8.87 -0.46 4.52
N GLU A 545 9.50 -1.51 5.03
CA GLU A 545 8.91 -2.50 5.93
C GLU A 545 9.74 -2.63 7.23
N GLY A 546 9.09 -3.03 8.34
CA GLY A 546 9.72 -3.32 9.63
C GLY A 546 10.02 -2.10 10.50
N ILE A 547 9.82 -2.19 11.83
CA ILE A 547 10.13 -1.13 12.79
C ILE A 547 11.66 -1.04 12.93
N PHE A 548 12.34 -0.38 11.99
CA PHE A 548 13.79 -0.23 12.03
C PHE A 548 14.15 1.17 12.53
N SER A 549 14.49 1.28 13.82
CA SER A 549 15.17 2.44 14.40
C SER A 549 16.67 2.46 14.11
N ASP A 550 17.21 1.33 13.64
CA ASP A 550 18.62 1.14 13.37
C ASP A 550 19.03 1.75 12.02
N PRO A 551 20.29 2.19 11.88
CA PRO A 551 20.79 2.73 10.62
C PRO A 551 20.72 1.68 9.50
N ILE A 552 20.24 2.11 8.34
CA ILE A 552 20.07 1.31 7.12
C ILE A 552 21.10 1.72 6.07
N TYR A 553 21.84 0.75 5.55
CA TYR A 553 22.88 0.98 4.57
C TYR A 553 22.41 0.51 3.18
N PRO A 554 22.81 1.17 2.08
CA PRO A 554 23.76 2.30 2.02
C PRO A 554 23.16 3.69 2.32
N ALA A 555 21.84 3.83 2.47
CA ALA A 555 21.18 5.14 2.64
C ALA A 555 21.72 5.98 3.82
N ASP A 556 22.19 5.35 4.90
CA ASP A 556 22.74 6.05 6.08
C ASP A 556 24.19 6.51 5.96
N TYR A 557 24.89 6.19 4.88
CA TYR A 557 26.20 6.79 4.60
C TYR A 557 26.11 8.30 4.33
N GLY A 558 24.90 8.85 4.19
CA GLY A 558 24.49 10.22 4.52
C GLY A 558 25.17 11.36 3.77
N LYS A 559 26.49 11.53 3.92
CA LYS A 559 27.27 12.58 3.24
C LYS A 559 27.49 12.26 1.75
N ASN A 560 27.61 10.98 1.42
CA ASN A 560 28.07 10.53 0.10
C ASN A 560 26.95 10.00 -0.81
N VAL A 561 25.74 9.88 -0.29
CA VAL A 561 24.59 9.32 -1.02
C VAL A 561 23.37 10.20 -0.88
N VAL A 562 22.50 10.15 -1.88
CA VAL A 562 21.15 10.72 -1.86
C VAL A 562 20.21 9.62 -1.39
N SER A 563 19.68 9.78 -0.18
CA SER A 563 18.67 8.88 0.37
C SER A 563 17.30 9.22 -0.20
N VAL A 564 16.56 8.19 -0.65
CA VAL A 564 15.27 8.34 -1.32
C VAL A 564 14.22 7.49 -0.63
N SER A 565 13.09 8.11 -0.30
CA SER A 565 11.91 7.44 0.25
C SER A 565 10.75 7.54 -0.72
N ALA A 566 9.92 6.49 -0.76
CA ALA A 566 8.67 6.55 -1.46
C ALA A 566 7.62 7.36 -0.69
N THR A 567 6.78 8.04 -1.46
CA THR A 567 5.53 8.64 -0.99
C THR A 567 4.36 8.10 -1.76
N ASP A 568 3.18 8.21 -1.16
CA ASP A 568 1.94 8.10 -1.88
C ASP A 568 1.77 9.32 -2.81
N ARG A 569 0.65 9.32 -3.53
CA ARG A 569 0.29 10.37 -4.50
C ARG A 569 -0.05 11.72 -3.88
N TRP A 570 -0.22 11.82 -2.57
CA TRP A 570 -0.41 13.08 -1.85
C TRP A 570 0.89 13.59 -1.22
N GLY A 571 1.98 12.82 -1.34
CA GLY A 571 3.27 13.18 -0.77
C GLY A 571 3.47 12.68 0.66
N HIS A 572 2.56 11.86 1.21
CA HIS A 572 2.78 11.22 2.51
C HIS A 572 3.73 10.03 2.35
N SER A 573 4.56 9.80 3.36
CA SER A 573 5.51 8.68 3.35
C SER A 573 4.78 7.34 3.24
N THR A 574 5.21 6.45 2.32
CA THR A 574 4.70 5.06 2.30
C THR A 574 5.36 4.20 3.36
N SER A 575 6.55 4.59 3.85
CA SER A 575 7.20 3.92 4.97
C SER A 575 6.40 4.16 6.23
N LYS A 576 5.96 3.07 6.89
CA LYS A 576 5.25 3.08 8.17
C LYS A 576 6.12 3.52 9.35
N ASN A 577 7.36 3.91 9.10
CA ASN A 577 8.36 4.24 10.11
C ASN A 577 8.66 5.75 10.14
N MET A 578 8.54 6.39 11.31
CA MET A 578 9.22 7.66 11.57
C MET A 578 10.72 7.41 11.74
N ARG A 579 11.48 7.45 10.65
CA ARG A 579 12.95 7.44 10.73
C ARG A 579 13.41 8.69 11.49
N ALA A 580 14.30 8.54 12.47
CA ALA A 580 14.85 9.68 13.23
C ALA A 580 15.70 10.64 12.36
N LYS A 581 16.16 10.16 11.19
CA LYS A 581 16.98 10.92 10.25
C LYS A 581 16.17 11.29 9.02
N GLU A 582 16.18 12.57 8.69
CA GLU A 582 15.54 13.09 7.47
C GLU A 582 16.13 12.42 6.21
N VAL A 583 15.24 12.19 5.26
CA VAL A 583 15.56 11.63 3.94
C VAL A 583 15.78 12.79 2.98
N ASP A 584 16.73 12.65 2.05
CA ASP A 584 17.09 13.74 1.14
C ASP A 584 15.98 14.05 0.12
N ILE A 585 15.33 13.02 -0.43
CA ILE A 585 14.29 13.17 -1.47
C ILE A 585 13.12 12.23 -1.18
N ARG A 586 11.91 12.74 -1.39
CA ARG A 586 10.66 11.96 -1.40
C ARG A 586 10.06 11.94 -2.80
N ILE A 587 9.83 10.75 -3.36
CA ILE A 587 9.26 10.60 -4.71
C ILE A 587 8.02 9.71 -4.65
N PRO A 588 6.94 10.04 -5.38
CA PRO A 588 5.81 9.14 -5.57
C PRO A 588 6.26 7.76 -6.04
N GLY A 589 6.06 6.74 -5.21
CA GLY A 589 6.61 5.40 -5.41
C GLY A 589 5.59 4.29 -5.21
N GLU A 590 4.30 4.61 -5.20
CA GLU A 590 3.20 3.66 -5.02
C GLU A 590 2.43 3.43 -6.34
N ASN A 591 2.15 2.17 -6.66
CA ASN A 591 1.35 1.74 -7.80
C ASN A 591 1.89 2.27 -9.15
N ILE A 592 3.21 2.23 -9.36
CA ILE A 592 3.88 2.69 -10.59
C ILE A 592 4.05 1.53 -11.57
N GLU A 593 3.74 1.74 -12.84
CA GLU A 593 3.91 0.72 -13.88
C GLU A 593 5.38 0.44 -14.18
N ALA A 594 5.78 -0.83 -14.12
CA ALA A 594 7.14 -1.25 -14.45
C ALA A 594 7.14 -2.55 -15.25
N VAL A 595 7.97 -2.59 -16.30
CA VAL A 595 8.12 -3.79 -17.13
C VAL A 595 9.07 -4.76 -16.43
N GLY A 596 8.62 -5.99 -16.22
CA GLY A 596 9.47 -7.09 -15.76
C GLY A 596 9.70 -8.16 -16.83
N PRO A 597 10.49 -9.20 -16.53
CA PRO A 597 10.79 -10.26 -17.48
C PRO A 597 9.56 -11.12 -17.78
N ALA A 598 9.19 -11.23 -19.06
CA ALA A 598 7.96 -11.90 -19.50
C ALA A 598 7.87 -13.41 -19.15
N TYR A 599 9.00 -14.04 -18.82
CA TYR A 599 9.05 -15.45 -18.42
C TYR A 599 8.82 -15.69 -16.92
N ILE A 600 8.79 -14.63 -16.12
CA ILE A 600 8.47 -14.71 -14.70
C ILE A 600 6.95 -14.52 -14.59
N GLY A 601 6.20 -15.62 -14.45
CA GLY A 601 4.73 -15.63 -14.54
C GLY A 601 3.99 -14.94 -13.39
N THR A 602 4.70 -14.37 -12.41
CA THR A 602 4.15 -13.74 -11.19
C THR A 602 4.46 -12.24 -11.11
N VAL A 603 4.79 -11.59 -12.22
CA VAL A 603 5.11 -10.14 -12.23
C VAL A 603 3.83 -9.32 -12.29
N THR A 604 3.58 -8.52 -11.26
CA THR A 604 2.50 -7.52 -11.26
C THR A 604 2.82 -6.39 -12.23
N PRO A 605 1.80 -5.81 -12.91
CA PRO A 605 2.02 -4.69 -13.84
C PRO A 605 2.46 -3.41 -13.13
N THR A 606 2.14 -3.28 -11.84
CA THR A 606 2.53 -2.16 -10.98
C THR A 606 3.42 -2.63 -9.83
N VAL A 607 4.28 -1.73 -9.38
CA VAL A 607 5.20 -1.91 -8.25
C VAL A 607 5.10 -0.73 -7.28
N SER A 608 5.40 -0.99 -6.01
CA SER A 608 5.40 0.01 -4.94
C SER A 608 6.66 -0.13 -4.07
N GLY A 609 7.21 0.98 -3.59
CA GLY A 609 8.27 1.02 -2.58
C GLY A 609 9.34 2.10 -2.81
N SER A 610 10.15 2.37 -1.80
CA SER A 610 11.33 3.24 -1.86
C SER A 610 12.33 2.76 -2.92
N SER A 611 12.36 1.47 -3.25
CA SER A 611 13.08 0.95 -4.42
C SER A 611 12.62 1.60 -5.73
N VAL A 612 11.31 1.70 -5.94
CA VAL A 612 10.67 2.35 -7.11
C VAL A 612 11.00 3.84 -7.14
N ALA A 613 10.82 4.53 -6.00
CA ALA A 613 11.16 5.94 -5.85
C ALA A 613 12.64 6.21 -6.16
N THR A 614 13.54 5.33 -5.73
CA THR A 614 15.00 5.42 -5.98
C THR A 614 15.33 5.33 -7.46
N ALA A 615 14.73 4.37 -8.17
CA ALA A 615 14.91 4.21 -9.61
C ALA A 615 14.39 5.45 -10.38
N LEU A 616 13.23 5.97 -9.97
CA LEU A 616 12.69 7.21 -10.53
C LEU A 616 13.61 8.40 -10.27
N ALA A 617 14.18 8.54 -9.05
CA ALA A 617 15.13 9.59 -8.70
C ALA A 617 16.37 9.54 -9.60
N ALA A 618 16.97 8.36 -9.74
CA ALA A 618 18.16 8.16 -10.57
C ALA A 618 17.89 8.51 -12.04
N GLY A 619 16.72 8.13 -12.56
CA GLY A 619 16.34 8.43 -13.93
C GLY A 619 15.98 9.90 -14.17
N ILE A 620 15.31 10.57 -13.23
CA ILE A 620 15.08 12.02 -13.27
C ILE A 620 16.40 12.79 -13.22
N ALA A 621 17.33 12.39 -12.36
CA ALA A 621 18.67 12.97 -12.30
C ALA A 621 19.42 12.77 -13.62
N SER A 622 19.28 11.59 -14.24
CA SER A 622 19.85 11.31 -15.55
C SER A 622 19.30 12.25 -16.63
N LEU A 623 17.97 12.44 -16.66
CA LEU A 623 17.31 13.36 -17.60
C LEU A 623 17.74 14.82 -17.34
N ALA A 624 17.83 15.22 -16.07
CA ALA A 624 18.28 16.56 -15.68
C ALA A 624 19.71 16.86 -16.19
N LEU A 625 20.64 15.94 -16.00
CA LEU A 625 22.02 16.09 -16.50
C LEU A 625 22.06 16.16 -18.03
N LEU A 626 21.22 15.38 -18.72
CA LEU A 626 21.10 15.45 -20.18
C LEU A 626 20.58 16.82 -20.64
N LEU A 627 19.55 17.35 -20.00
CA LEU A 627 18.95 18.64 -20.36
C LEU A 627 19.90 19.81 -20.05
N LEU A 628 20.61 19.78 -18.92
CA LEU A 628 21.65 20.78 -18.60
C LEU A 628 22.74 20.81 -19.67
N ARG A 629 23.23 19.65 -20.11
CA ARG A 629 24.22 19.54 -21.20
C ARG A 629 23.69 19.98 -22.55
N THR A 630 22.38 19.86 -22.77
CA THR A 630 21.73 20.20 -24.04
C THR A 630 21.52 21.70 -24.17
N TYR A 631 21.02 22.36 -23.12
CA TYR A 631 20.62 23.76 -23.18
C TYR A 631 21.69 24.76 -22.75
N ASN A 632 22.84 24.29 -22.25
CA ASN A 632 23.91 25.17 -21.79
C ASN A 632 25.22 24.83 -22.50
N ASN A 633 26.00 25.87 -22.83
CA ASN A 633 27.34 25.71 -23.40
C ASN A 633 28.38 25.57 -22.29
N LEU A 634 28.33 24.44 -21.58
CA LEU A 634 29.14 24.23 -20.37
C LEU A 634 30.41 23.48 -20.69
N GLU A 635 31.52 23.91 -20.09
CA GLU A 635 32.70 23.07 -20.01
C GLU A 635 32.43 21.92 -19.03
N ASP A 636 33.18 20.82 -19.18
CA ASP A 636 33.03 19.67 -18.26
C ASP A 636 33.26 20.09 -16.80
N ARG A 637 34.05 21.14 -16.54
CA ARG A 637 34.29 21.73 -15.21
C ARG A 637 33.03 22.31 -14.58
N ASP A 638 32.24 23.08 -15.33
CA ASP A 638 31.01 23.72 -14.82
C ASP A 638 29.94 22.68 -14.49
N MET A 639 29.93 21.58 -15.25
CA MET A 639 29.04 20.47 -15.01
C MET A 639 29.43 19.64 -13.77
N ARG A 640 30.70 19.64 -13.32
CA ARG A 640 31.17 18.79 -12.21
C ARG A 640 30.36 18.97 -10.94
N HIS A 641 29.96 20.20 -10.63
CA HIS A 641 29.23 20.48 -9.41
C HIS A 641 27.87 19.77 -9.36
N PHE A 642 27.21 19.57 -10.50
CA PHE A 642 25.94 18.84 -10.60
C PHE A 642 26.08 17.31 -10.45
N TYR A 643 27.30 16.78 -10.51
CA TYR A 643 27.59 15.37 -10.18
C TYR A 643 27.84 15.14 -8.69
N THR A 644 27.79 16.19 -7.87
CA THR A 644 27.83 16.08 -6.42
C THR A 644 26.42 16.00 -5.84
N LYS A 645 26.29 15.40 -4.66
CA LYS A 645 25.03 15.41 -3.89
C LYS A 645 24.46 16.83 -3.76
N GLN A 646 25.30 17.81 -3.44
CA GLN A 646 24.85 19.18 -3.24
C GLN A 646 24.30 19.80 -4.53
N GLY A 647 25.00 19.66 -5.65
CA GLY A 647 24.57 20.22 -6.93
C GLY A 647 23.30 19.58 -7.46
N ILE A 648 23.18 18.25 -7.44
CA ILE A 648 21.94 17.60 -7.92
C ILE A 648 20.74 17.94 -7.03
N MET A 649 20.94 18.09 -5.72
CA MET A 649 19.87 18.48 -4.80
C MET A 649 19.32 19.88 -5.07
N ARG A 650 20.07 20.79 -5.71
CA ARG A 650 19.53 22.09 -6.16
C ARG A 650 18.43 21.92 -7.20
N ILE A 651 18.58 20.95 -8.10
CA ILE A 651 17.57 20.63 -9.11
C ILE A 651 16.33 20.03 -8.44
N PHE A 652 16.53 19.04 -7.55
CA PHE A 652 15.42 18.41 -6.82
C PHE A 652 14.66 19.39 -5.91
N LYS A 653 15.34 20.30 -5.22
CA LYS A 653 14.70 21.37 -4.44
C LYS A 653 13.85 22.31 -5.31
N LYS A 654 14.24 22.55 -6.56
CA LYS A 654 13.41 23.33 -7.50
C LYS A 654 12.12 22.61 -7.90
N MET A 655 12.08 21.28 -7.74
CA MET A 655 10.89 20.45 -7.83
C MET A 655 10.23 20.21 -6.46
N ASP A 656 10.54 21.04 -5.45
CA ASP A 656 10.00 21.00 -4.08
C ASP A 656 10.26 19.66 -3.34
N ALA A 657 11.36 18.96 -3.63
CA ALA A 657 11.74 17.70 -2.98
C ALA A 657 11.89 17.77 -1.45
N ASP A 658 12.12 18.96 -0.91
CA ASP A 658 12.27 19.26 0.52
C ASP A 658 10.93 19.54 1.23
N LYS A 659 9.85 19.76 0.47
CA LYS A 659 8.51 20.09 0.99
C LYS A 659 7.51 18.93 0.90
N GLY A 660 7.95 17.77 0.40
CA GLY A 660 7.11 16.59 0.19
C GLY A 660 7.51 15.82 -1.07
N GLY A 661 6.53 15.17 -1.71
CA GLY A 661 6.73 14.48 -2.99
C GLY A 661 7.12 15.45 -4.11
N ILE A 662 8.10 15.06 -4.94
CA ILE A 662 8.57 15.92 -6.04
C ILE A 662 7.48 16.30 -7.05
N GLN A 663 7.55 17.54 -7.53
CA GLN A 663 6.64 18.09 -8.54
C GLN A 663 7.37 18.33 -9.86
N LEU A 664 7.33 17.34 -10.75
CA LEU A 664 7.98 17.41 -12.08
C LEU A 664 7.53 18.65 -12.87
N SER A 665 6.26 19.04 -12.74
CA SER A 665 5.69 20.21 -13.41
C SER A 665 6.38 21.55 -13.16
N LYS A 666 7.27 21.65 -12.16
CA LYS A 666 8.04 22.86 -11.87
C LYS A 666 9.15 23.10 -12.90
N LEU A 667 9.69 22.03 -13.47
CA LEU A 667 10.78 22.08 -14.47
C LEU A 667 10.36 21.50 -15.82
N PHE A 668 9.43 20.55 -15.83
CA PHE A 668 8.92 19.88 -17.02
C PHE A 668 7.52 20.42 -17.39
N PRO A 669 7.24 20.69 -18.67
CA PRO A 669 5.93 21.18 -19.11
C PRO A 669 4.83 20.13 -18.91
N ARG A 670 3.64 20.57 -18.44
CA ARG A 670 2.48 19.69 -18.16
C ARG A 670 1.66 19.31 -19.39
N GLU A 671 1.58 20.19 -20.40
CA GLU A 671 0.71 20.03 -21.56
C GLU A 671 1.51 20.06 -22.87
N THR A 672 1.06 19.28 -23.84
CA THR A 672 1.56 19.33 -25.23
C THR A 672 1.01 20.57 -25.92
N VAL A 673 1.56 21.74 -25.60
CA VAL A 673 1.41 22.93 -26.45
C VAL A 673 2.54 22.90 -27.47
N ASP A 674 2.25 23.34 -28.71
CA ASP A 674 3.14 23.58 -29.86
C ASP A 674 4.65 23.33 -29.61
N GLU A 675 5.32 22.53 -30.46
CA GLU A 675 6.74 22.13 -30.33
C GLU A 675 7.65 23.31 -29.96
N ASN A 676 7.42 24.46 -30.58
CA ASN A 676 8.19 25.69 -30.33
C ASN A 676 8.03 26.19 -28.89
N ASN A 677 6.85 26.04 -28.29
CA ASN A 677 6.58 26.46 -26.93
C ASN A 677 7.17 25.49 -25.89
N THR A 678 7.07 24.17 -26.15
CA THR A 678 7.71 23.15 -25.31
C THR A 678 9.23 23.35 -25.27
N ARG A 679 9.84 23.58 -26.43
CA ARG A 679 11.27 23.87 -26.58
C ARG A 679 11.70 25.14 -25.85
N LYS A 680 11.00 26.26 -26.05
CA LYS A 680 11.30 27.53 -25.35
C LYS A 680 11.17 27.39 -23.83
N THR A 681 10.17 26.64 -23.37
CA THR A 681 9.96 26.36 -21.94
C THR A 681 11.10 25.53 -21.36
N LEU A 682 11.52 24.45 -22.05
CA LEU A 682 12.65 23.64 -21.60
C LEU A 682 13.96 24.43 -21.61
N ALA A 683 14.25 25.20 -22.66
CA ALA A 683 15.44 26.06 -22.72
C ALA A 683 15.47 27.09 -21.59
N LYS A 684 14.32 27.70 -21.29
CA LYS A 684 14.18 28.65 -20.18
C LYS A 684 14.38 27.97 -18.82
N ASN A 685 13.75 26.82 -18.58
CA ASN A 685 13.76 26.14 -17.28
C ASN A 685 15.11 25.48 -16.98
N TRP A 686 15.77 24.92 -17.99
CA TRP A 686 17.03 24.19 -17.86
C TRP A 686 18.27 25.05 -18.12
N ASN A 687 18.12 26.37 -18.13
CA ASN A 687 19.27 27.28 -18.10
C ASN A 687 20.00 27.17 -16.75
N ILE A 688 21.34 27.05 -16.78
CA ILE A 688 22.17 26.86 -15.59
C ILE A 688 22.01 28.00 -14.57
N SER A 689 21.75 29.22 -15.02
CA SER A 689 21.53 30.38 -14.14
C SER A 689 20.35 30.21 -13.18
N ASN A 690 19.42 29.29 -13.47
CA ASN A 690 18.32 28.95 -12.58
C ASN A 690 18.74 28.10 -11.36
N PHE A 691 19.99 27.61 -11.32
CA PHE A 691 20.52 26.72 -10.30
C PHE A 691 21.83 27.30 -9.70
N PRO A 692 21.75 28.45 -9.00
CA PRO A 692 22.93 29.15 -8.48
C PRO A 692 23.73 28.31 -7.45
N GLU A 693 24.99 28.71 -7.25
CA GLU A 693 25.90 28.08 -6.28
C GLU A 693 25.53 28.26 -4.80
#